data_AF-A0A226EMT1-F1
#
_entry.id   AF-A0A226EMT1-F1
#
_cell.length_a   1.000
_cell.length_b   1.000
_cell.length_c   1.000
_cell.angle_alpha   90.00
_cell.angle_beta   90.00
_cell.angle_gamma   90.00
#
_symmetry.space_group_name_H-M   'P 1'
#
loop_
_entity.id
_entity.type
_entity.pdbx_description
1 polymer ?
#
loop_
_entity_poly.entity_id
_entity_poly.type
_entity_poly.pdbx_seq_one_letter_code
_entity_poly.pdbx_strand_id
1 'polypeptide(L)'
;MLLAVNTTLQILLLRNLMTNLDVTGTEKELSAYIVPLNDAHYGSKIATCDQRLKYISGFSGSAGSVIVTGNSALLWTGEFLNRNLTRGSLVGVDPSLYSKTEWENLETLLKVGGHTLVQVHQNLIDLAWDTRPPCPAEPVFPLEISFTGRNTSDKLTDIRAQMLTEAADAVVLSELDEIAWLLNLRGSDLDSSSVFISYLIIRNNSFQFFINSAKLNETIVSGIVRDNGQILAYEEIGVKLSELVNGTMGKIWFSTNCNYALVSRVPENRQIVKLTPIALLKAVKNDVEADGMRIALIKDAAAVIRYLAWLEDSVTKGENQTEMSGAAKLLEFRKENVNFLTTSFQTISGSGSNGAIIHYRPSVETDKQITTSEMYLVDSGAIYREGTTDITRTMHFGTPTDFQRECYTRVLKGQIAIVTSTFPLKIRASRIDAFARRALWAVGLDYNHGTGHGIGHALNVHEGPSYIRSYYMPDDQGYRANMFTSNEPGYYREGEFGIRLENIIKVVEVQLDNNFQNLGFLGFQDLTFVPYQHKLIKHELLTAEEFPDFLITTTMIIPTASAAILTALRALMITNSLSAYIVPAEDEHYTEFVAECHQRRGYISKFTGSAGTAIVTTNSTGEGVALLWTDGRYYFQAEQEMDMNLWRLMRDGTSGTPTQAQWLTENLAANSRVGVDPALYTKGTWDNMESQLRAKNLSLVAIDTNLVDEIWETRPSCSENPIFSLDLIYAGKNTSDKVRDVRAAMADNGASVLLVAELDEVAWLLNLRGKDIPSSSTFFSFVILTATTLDFFTNNPTQVSANVTTALRSNVPEIALKSYEEAYAELPRIVAANSTGMVWVNRNANYKLVRTVDASRLLVKLTPISLMKSLKNDVEVAGYRRALIRDSAALCEFFSWLEDAMERGVSVNETSAATHLYQIRQNRSELFFDKSFSTISATGRNAAIIHYMPTEASSRPLSRDELYLLDSGGLYFDGTTDITRSMHFGNPTPFQREAYTRVLKGQIALATAKFPDKTLGNRLDSFAREALWEVGLEYNHGTGHGIGAFLNIHEGPQGIGSGNRVEDPGLQENMITSNEPGYYDEVLEFGIRLENVIRVAKVELAHDFQNSGWLGFEDMTFVPYSHKLINFALLTEDEIQYLNEYQAKTRDIVGAYLLDPQNNFPRAAYDWMLKETNPIGETTTAPPTSPTSESTSPRSGAANPYRFDVNLYLTLICLMVLLQ
;
A
#
# COMPACT_ATOMS: atom_id res chain seq x y z
N MET A 1 -14.13 -42.06 -25.55
CA MET A 1 -15.03 -43.12 -25.07
C MET A 1 -16.24 -43.15 -26.00
N LEU A 2 -16.53 -44.27 -26.67
CA LEU A 2 -17.69 -44.43 -27.57
C LEU A 2 -18.91 -44.82 -26.74
N LEU A 3 -19.78 -43.86 -26.42
CA LEU A 3 -21.11 -44.13 -25.85
C LEU A 3 -22.13 -44.09 -26.99
N ALA A 4 -22.80 -45.22 -27.23
CA ALA A 4 -23.97 -45.26 -28.09
C ALA A 4 -25.08 -44.44 -27.43
N VAL A 5 -25.45 -43.33 -28.06
CA VAL A 5 -26.54 -42.46 -27.60
C VAL A 5 -27.86 -43.20 -27.84
N ASN A 6 -28.54 -43.60 -26.76
CA ASN A 6 -29.81 -44.31 -26.82
C ASN A 6 -30.99 -43.32 -26.82
N THR A 7 -31.22 -42.64 -27.95
CA THR A 7 -32.46 -41.91 -28.26
C THR A 7 -32.88 -42.12 -29.71
N THR A 8 -33.45 -43.29 -30.00
CA THR A 8 -33.74 -43.77 -31.36
C THR A 8 -34.66 -42.84 -32.17
N LEU A 9 -35.60 -42.12 -31.54
CA LEU A 9 -36.60 -41.31 -32.28
C LEU A 9 -36.05 -39.96 -32.79
N GLN A 10 -35.33 -39.21 -31.95
CA GLN A 10 -34.83 -37.87 -32.29
C GLN A 10 -33.78 -37.94 -33.42
N ILE A 11 -32.90 -38.96 -33.35
CA ILE A 11 -31.89 -39.22 -34.38
C ILE A 11 -32.55 -39.63 -35.71
N LEU A 12 -33.64 -40.40 -35.68
CA LEU A 12 -34.39 -40.77 -36.89
C LEU A 12 -35.07 -39.56 -37.56
N LEU A 13 -35.68 -38.67 -36.76
CA LEU A 13 -36.28 -37.43 -37.28
C LEU A 13 -35.23 -36.54 -37.96
N LEU A 14 -34.07 -36.36 -37.32
CA LEU A 14 -32.97 -35.59 -37.88
C LEU A 14 -32.44 -36.21 -39.19
N ARG A 15 -32.30 -37.54 -39.25
CA ARG A 15 -31.90 -38.23 -40.49
C ARG A 15 -32.89 -38.01 -41.63
N ASN A 16 -34.19 -38.08 -41.34
CA ASN A 16 -35.23 -37.78 -42.35
C ASN A 16 -35.15 -36.33 -42.85
N LEU A 17 -34.82 -35.38 -41.98
CA LEU A 17 -34.61 -33.99 -42.38
C LEU A 17 -33.36 -33.84 -43.26
N MET A 18 -32.26 -34.55 -42.94
CA MET A 18 -31.03 -34.53 -43.73
C MET A 18 -31.22 -35.08 -45.16
N THR A 19 -32.03 -36.12 -45.34
CA THR A 19 -32.33 -36.71 -46.67
C THR A 19 -33.28 -35.85 -47.50
N ASN A 20 -34.14 -35.04 -46.85
CA ASN A 20 -35.13 -34.20 -47.55
C ASN A 20 -34.65 -32.76 -47.82
N LEU A 21 -33.43 -32.41 -47.42
CA LEU A 21 -32.87 -31.06 -47.57
C LEU A 21 -32.05 -30.95 -48.86
N ASP A 22 -32.54 -30.20 -49.86
CA ASP A 22 -31.74 -29.86 -51.05
C ASP A 22 -30.82 -28.66 -50.76
N VAL A 23 -29.56 -28.94 -50.45
CA VAL A 23 -28.59 -27.91 -50.01
C VAL A 23 -27.72 -27.37 -51.15
N THR A 24 -27.81 -27.95 -52.36
CA THR A 24 -26.91 -27.62 -53.48
C THR A 24 -27.64 -27.30 -54.79
N GLY A 25 -28.97 -27.46 -54.84
CA GLY A 25 -29.73 -27.36 -56.08
C GLY A 25 -29.43 -28.51 -57.06
N THR A 26 -28.84 -29.62 -56.58
CA THR A 26 -28.38 -30.75 -57.41
C THR A 26 -28.84 -32.13 -56.92
N GLU A 27 -29.94 -32.22 -56.15
CA GLU A 27 -30.48 -33.47 -55.55
C GLU A 27 -29.46 -34.24 -54.68
N LYS A 28 -28.41 -33.57 -54.14
CA LYS A 28 -27.43 -34.20 -53.24
C LYS A 28 -27.83 -34.03 -51.78
N GLU A 29 -28.05 -35.15 -51.11
CA GLU A 29 -28.36 -35.24 -49.68
C GLU A 29 -27.14 -34.99 -48.78
N LEU A 30 -27.36 -34.55 -47.54
CA LEU A 30 -26.31 -34.42 -46.54
C LEU A 30 -25.84 -35.80 -46.06
N SER A 31 -24.53 -36.07 -46.15
CA SER A 31 -23.94 -37.31 -45.62
C SER A 31 -23.77 -37.29 -44.10
N ALA A 32 -23.57 -36.11 -43.53
CA ALA A 32 -23.46 -35.89 -42.09
C ALA A 32 -23.98 -34.50 -41.70
N TYR A 33 -24.47 -34.37 -40.46
CA TYR A 33 -24.82 -33.09 -39.84
C TYR A 33 -24.14 -32.98 -38.48
N ILE A 34 -23.49 -31.85 -38.21
CA ILE A 34 -22.77 -31.62 -36.95
C ILE A 34 -23.60 -30.73 -36.04
N VAL A 35 -23.82 -31.20 -34.82
CA VAL A 35 -24.45 -30.46 -33.72
C VAL A 35 -23.37 -30.12 -32.70
N PRO A 36 -22.86 -28.87 -32.67
CA PRO A 36 -21.89 -28.49 -31.65
C PRO A 36 -22.56 -28.42 -30.27
N LEU A 37 -21.75 -28.56 -29.20
CA LEU A 37 -22.19 -28.16 -27.86
C LEU A 37 -22.36 -26.63 -27.82
N ASN A 38 -21.30 -25.91 -28.17
CA ASN A 38 -21.23 -24.46 -28.02
C ASN A 38 -22.05 -23.73 -29.07
N ASP A 39 -22.43 -22.50 -28.72
CA ASP A 39 -22.98 -21.53 -29.65
C ASP A 39 -21.99 -20.36 -29.76
N ALA A 40 -21.58 -20.01 -30.97
CA ALA A 40 -20.67 -18.89 -31.23
C ALA A 40 -21.21 -17.53 -30.71
N HIS A 41 -22.50 -17.43 -30.41
CA HIS A 41 -23.12 -16.24 -29.85
C HIS A 41 -22.86 -16.04 -28.34
N TYR A 42 -22.71 -17.12 -27.56
CA TYR A 42 -22.56 -17.00 -26.10
C TYR A 42 -21.68 -18.09 -25.44
N GLY A 43 -20.94 -18.85 -26.24
CA GLY A 43 -19.94 -19.81 -25.79
C GLY A 43 -20.52 -21.09 -25.19
N SER A 44 -19.96 -21.53 -24.07
CA SER A 44 -20.32 -22.80 -23.40
C SER A 44 -21.52 -22.70 -22.46
N LYS A 45 -22.00 -21.49 -22.15
CA LYS A 45 -23.21 -21.25 -21.34
C LYS A 45 -24.39 -21.06 -22.28
N ILE A 46 -25.21 -22.10 -22.44
CA ILE A 46 -26.23 -22.14 -23.49
C ILE A 46 -27.64 -21.97 -22.89
N ALA A 47 -28.43 -21.07 -23.48
CA ALA A 47 -29.82 -20.87 -23.11
C ALA A 47 -30.63 -22.17 -23.26
N THR A 48 -31.65 -22.38 -22.43
CA THR A 48 -32.46 -23.61 -22.46
C THR A 48 -33.08 -23.88 -23.83
N CYS A 49 -33.45 -22.83 -24.59
CA CYS A 49 -33.96 -22.94 -25.94
C CYS A 49 -32.92 -23.44 -26.97
N ASP A 50 -31.63 -23.43 -26.63
CA ASP A 50 -30.54 -23.72 -27.57
C ASP A 50 -29.68 -24.93 -27.15
N GLN A 51 -30.09 -25.68 -26.12
CA GLN A 51 -29.42 -26.91 -25.64
C GLN A 51 -29.61 -28.11 -26.59
N ARG A 52 -29.34 -27.91 -27.89
CA ARG A 52 -29.54 -28.87 -28.99
C ARG A 52 -28.75 -30.15 -28.79
N LEU A 53 -27.50 -30.05 -28.33
CA LEU A 53 -26.67 -31.23 -28.06
C LEU A 53 -27.25 -32.10 -26.93
N LYS A 54 -27.73 -31.45 -25.85
CA LYS A 54 -28.37 -32.15 -24.74
C LYS A 54 -29.69 -32.78 -25.17
N TYR A 55 -30.48 -32.09 -26.00
CA TYR A 55 -31.72 -32.64 -26.55
C TYR A 55 -31.45 -33.90 -27.38
N ILE A 56 -30.49 -33.86 -28.31
CA ILE A 56 -30.23 -34.98 -29.24
C ILE A 56 -29.47 -36.14 -28.58
N SER A 57 -28.71 -35.89 -27.50
CA SER A 57 -27.79 -36.90 -26.94
C SER A 57 -27.87 -37.18 -25.45
N GLY A 58 -28.58 -36.36 -24.68
CA GLY A 58 -28.54 -36.40 -23.22
C GLY A 58 -27.21 -35.96 -22.62
N PHE A 59 -26.21 -35.59 -23.44
CA PHE A 59 -24.90 -35.16 -22.97
C PHE A 59 -24.99 -33.83 -22.21
N SER A 60 -24.48 -33.82 -20.99
CA SER A 60 -24.44 -32.66 -20.08
C SER A 60 -23.01 -32.15 -19.82
N GLY A 61 -22.02 -32.68 -20.53
CA GLY A 61 -20.62 -32.24 -20.39
C GLY A 61 -20.36 -30.86 -21.02
N SER A 62 -19.18 -30.30 -20.72
CA SER A 62 -18.81 -28.92 -21.06
C SER A 62 -18.03 -28.75 -22.37
N ALA A 63 -17.72 -29.84 -23.09
CA ALA A 63 -17.11 -29.80 -24.42
C ALA A 63 -17.50 -31.02 -25.28
N GLY A 64 -17.76 -30.81 -26.56
CA GLY A 64 -18.04 -31.88 -27.53
C GLY A 64 -18.93 -31.45 -28.70
N SER A 65 -19.14 -32.35 -29.65
CA SER A 65 -20.18 -32.21 -30.68
C SER A 65 -20.77 -33.59 -30.98
N VAL A 66 -22.00 -33.64 -31.48
CA VAL A 66 -22.58 -34.87 -32.03
C VAL A 66 -22.56 -34.79 -33.54
N ILE A 67 -21.99 -35.82 -34.16
CA ILE A 67 -22.05 -36.01 -35.60
C ILE A 67 -23.16 -37.02 -35.86
N VAL A 68 -24.17 -36.61 -36.61
CA VAL A 68 -25.22 -37.50 -37.08
C VAL A 68 -24.99 -37.83 -38.55
N THR A 69 -24.96 -39.11 -38.85
CA THR A 69 -24.86 -39.67 -40.21
C THR A 69 -26.13 -40.45 -40.51
N GLY A 70 -26.33 -40.85 -41.78
CA GLY A 70 -27.47 -41.69 -42.17
C GLY A 70 -27.61 -42.99 -41.36
N ASN A 71 -26.51 -43.56 -40.88
CA ASN A 71 -26.50 -44.87 -40.21
C ASN A 71 -26.20 -44.82 -38.69
N SER A 72 -25.50 -43.79 -38.19
CA SER A 72 -25.10 -43.68 -36.77
C SER A 72 -25.06 -42.23 -36.26
N ALA A 73 -25.15 -42.03 -34.94
CA ALA A 73 -24.87 -40.75 -34.27
C ALA A 73 -23.76 -40.97 -33.23
N LEU A 74 -22.77 -40.09 -33.19
CA LEU A 74 -21.56 -40.29 -32.39
C LEU A 74 -21.12 -38.99 -31.73
N LEU A 75 -20.78 -39.06 -30.44
CA LEU A 75 -20.13 -37.98 -29.73
C LEU A 75 -18.68 -37.86 -30.20
N TRP A 76 -18.27 -36.65 -30.56
CA TRP A 76 -17.08 -36.35 -31.32
C TRP A 76 -16.14 -35.40 -30.59
N THR A 77 -14.85 -35.75 -30.57
CA THR A 77 -13.77 -34.91 -30.02
C THR A 77 -12.44 -35.02 -30.80
N GLY A 78 -12.43 -35.38 -32.11
CA GLY A 78 -11.16 -35.63 -32.83
C GLY A 78 -11.23 -36.01 -34.33
N GLU A 79 -10.33 -36.83 -34.89
CA GLU A 79 -10.30 -37.12 -36.36
C GLU A 79 -11.38 -38.10 -36.89
N PHE A 80 -12.58 -38.13 -36.32
CA PHE A 80 -13.62 -39.10 -36.70
C PHE A 80 -14.11 -38.94 -38.16
N LEU A 81 -14.32 -37.69 -38.62
CA LEU A 81 -14.98 -37.40 -39.90
C LEU A 81 -14.22 -37.96 -41.10
N ASN A 82 -12.90 -37.75 -41.16
CA ASN A 82 -12.07 -38.19 -42.29
C ASN A 82 -11.89 -39.71 -42.37
N ARG A 83 -12.14 -40.46 -41.28
CA ARG A 83 -11.97 -41.92 -41.24
C ARG A 83 -13.26 -42.68 -41.55
N ASN A 84 -14.43 -42.04 -41.43
CA ASN A 84 -15.73 -42.71 -41.45
C ASN A 84 -16.72 -42.18 -42.52
N LEU A 85 -16.40 -41.08 -43.19
CA LEU A 85 -17.18 -40.58 -44.32
C LEU A 85 -16.60 -41.03 -45.66
N THR A 86 -17.45 -41.22 -46.66
CA THR A 86 -17.03 -41.50 -48.03
C THR A 86 -16.46 -40.23 -48.67
N ARG A 87 -15.36 -40.35 -49.43
CA ARG A 87 -14.77 -39.21 -50.15
C ARG A 87 -15.83 -38.54 -51.02
N GLY A 88 -15.93 -37.22 -50.97
CA GLY A 88 -16.97 -36.42 -51.64
C GLY A 88 -18.25 -36.20 -50.82
N SER A 89 -18.33 -36.72 -49.58
CA SER A 89 -19.45 -36.44 -48.67
C SER A 89 -19.67 -34.95 -48.43
N LEU A 90 -20.96 -34.58 -48.33
CA LEU A 90 -21.42 -33.25 -47.91
C LEU A 90 -21.69 -33.28 -46.40
N VAL A 91 -21.04 -32.40 -45.66
CA VAL A 91 -21.18 -32.27 -44.21
C VAL A 91 -21.88 -30.95 -43.91
N GLY A 92 -23.10 -31.02 -43.39
CA GLY A 92 -23.93 -29.86 -43.10
C GLY A 92 -23.71 -29.34 -41.68
N VAL A 93 -23.63 -28.02 -41.53
CA VAL A 93 -23.52 -27.34 -40.23
C VAL A 93 -24.29 -26.04 -40.27
N ASP A 94 -24.95 -25.69 -39.16
CA ASP A 94 -25.55 -24.38 -38.98
C ASP A 94 -24.45 -23.31 -38.81
N PRO A 95 -24.30 -22.37 -39.76
CA PRO A 95 -23.23 -21.37 -39.70
C PRO A 95 -23.40 -20.34 -38.58
N SER A 96 -24.54 -20.31 -37.88
CA SER A 96 -24.76 -19.44 -36.72
C SER A 96 -24.12 -19.98 -35.43
N LEU A 97 -23.80 -21.29 -35.38
CA LEU A 97 -23.28 -21.94 -34.18
C LEU A 97 -21.75 -21.99 -34.11
N TYR A 98 -21.06 -21.67 -35.21
CA TYR A 98 -19.60 -21.72 -35.31
C TYR A 98 -19.06 -20.31 -35.54
N SER A 99 -17.96 -19.97 -34.85
CA SER A 99 -17.17 -18.79 -35.20
C SER A 99 -16.51 -18.95 -36.57
N LYS A 100 -16.07 -17.85 -37.18
CA LYS A 100 -15.30 -17.93 -38.44
C LYS A 100 -14.09 -18.85 -38.34
N THR A 101 -13.31 -18.72 -37.26
CA THR A 101 -12.10 -19.54 -37.05
C THR A 101 -12.42 -21.03 -36.93
N GLU A 102 -13.45 -21.39 -36.16
CA GLU A 102 -13.86 -22.79 -36.03
C GLU A 102 -14.40 -23.34 -37.35
N TRP A 103 -15.14 -22.53 -38.11
CA TRP A 103 -15.61 -22.88 -39.44
C TRP A 103 -14.45 -23.18 -40.40
N GLU A 104 -13.45 -22.29 -40.49
CA GLU A 104 -12.28 -22.46 -41.36
C GLU A 104 -11.44 -23.67 -40.97
N ASN A 105 -11.28 -23.92 -39.66
CA ASN A 105 -10.60 -25.11 -39.14
C ASN A 105 -11.33 -26.40 -39.52
N LEU A 106 -12.66 -26.42 -39.36
CA LEU A 106 -13.49 -27.55 -39.74
C LEU A 106 -13.48 -27.78 -41.26
N GLU A 107 -13.55 -26.70 -42.05
CA GLU A 107 -13.49 -26.76 -43.49
C GLU A 107 -12.14 -27.32 -43.97
N THR A 108 -11.04 -26.85 -43.38
CA THR A 108 -9.69 -27.34 -43.68
C THR A 108 -9.56 -28.82 -43.33
N LEU A 109 -10.02 -29.22 -42.15
CA LEU A 109 -10.02 -30.62 -41.71
C LEU A 109 -10.78 -31.52 -42.69
N LEU A 110 -11.98 -31.10 -43.12
CA LEU A 110 -12.82 -31.85 -44.06
C LEU A 110 -12.25 -31.88 -45.48
N LYS A 111 -11.63 -30.78 -45.95
CA LYS A 111 -10.94 -30.70 -47.24
C LYS A 111 -9.79 -31.71 -47.33
N VAL A 112 -9.05 -31.92 -46.24
CA VAL A 112 -7.99 -32.95 -46.17
C VAL A 112 -8.56 -34.36 -46.38
N GLY A 113 -9.76 -34.65 -45.88
CA GLY A 113 -10.49 -35.91 -46.13
C GLY A 113 -11.17 -35.99 -47.50
N GLY A 114 -11.16 -34.91 -48.30
CA GLY A 114 -11.88 -34.82 -49.57
C GLY A 114 -13.39 -34.68 -49.41
N HIS A 115 -13.87 -34.10 -48.32
CA HIS A 115 -15.27 -33.78 -48.04
C HIS A 115 -15.54 -32.28 -48.18
N THR A 116 -16.81 -31.91 -48.34
CA THR A 116 -17.22 -30.50 -48.48
C THR A 116 -18.09 -30.09 -47.30
N LEU A 117 -17.72 -29.01 -46.63
CA LEU A 117 -18.54 -28.37 -45.59
C LEU A 117 -19.62 -27.51 -46.26
N VAL A 118 -20.87 -27.65 -45.82
CA VAL A 118 -22.03 -26.98 -46.40
C VAL A 118 -22.79 -26.20 -45.32
N GLN A 119 -23.15 -24.95 -45.62
CA GLN A 119 -23.98 -24.11 -44.75
C GLN A 119 -25.42 -24.60 -44.77
N VAL A 120 -25.97 -24.88 -43.60
CA VAL A 120 -27.38 -25.24 -43.40
C VAL A 120 -28.04 -24.14 -42.59
N HIS A 121 -28.62 -23.15 -43.26
CA HIS A 121 -29.16 -21.95 -42.61
C HIS A 121 -30.40 -22.20 -41.73
N GLN A 122 -31.08 -23.32 -41.91
CA GLN A 122 -32.19 -23.74 -41.05
C GLN A 122 -31.70 -24.86 -40.14
N ASN A 123 -31.63 -24.60 -38.83
CA ASN A 123 -31.16 -25.58 -37.88
C ASN A 123 -32.07 -26.82 -37.87
N LEU A 124 -31.53 -27.98 -38.26
CA LEU A 124 -32.33 -29.20 -38.38
C LEU A 124 -32.78 -29.76 -37.03
N ILE A 125 -32.08 -29.43 -35.93
CA ILE A 125 -32.51 -29.82 -34.59
C ILE A 125 -33.72 -29.01 -34.17
N ASP A 126 -33.77 -27.72 -34.51
CA ASP A 126 -34.91 -26.87 -34.15
C ASP A 126 -36.20 -27.35 -34.82
N LEU A 127 -36.10 -27.91 -36.03
CA LEU A 127 -37.23 -28.56 -36.72
C LEU A 127 -37.65 -29.89 -36.08
N ALA A 128 -36.69 -30.64 -35.53
CA ALA A 128 -36.95 -31.93 -34.89
C ALA A 128 -37.42 -31.79 -33.42
N TRP A 129 -37.12 -30.66 -32.77
CA TRP A 129 -37.39 -30.42 -31.35
C TRP A 129 -38.80 -29.83 -31.13
N ASP A 130 -39.80 -30.70 -31.22
CA ASP A 130 -41.22 -30.42 -31.00
C ASP A 130 -41.57 -29.77 -29.64
N THR A 131 -40.75 -30.04 -28.63
CA THR A 131 -40.86 -29.57 -27.24
C THR A 131 -39.83 -28.49 -26.88
N ARG A 132 -39.27 -27.80 -27.89
CA ARG A 132 -38.24 -26.77 -27.67
C ARG A 132 -38.75 -25.67 -26.72
N PRO A 133 -38.04 -25.40 -25.60
CA PRO A 133 -38.40 -24.29 -24.72
C PRO A 133 -38.35 -22.95 -25.48
N PRO A 134 -39.24 -21.98 -25.15
CA PRO A 134 -39.12 -20.63 -25.69
C PRO A 134 -37.81 -20.00 -25.23
N CYS A 135 -37.22 -19.13 -26.06
CA CYS A 135 -36.03 -18.40 -25.63
C CYS A 135 -36.35 -17.43 -24.48
N PRO A 136 -35.39 -17.20 -23.57
CA PRO A 136 -35.59 -16.37 -22.40
C PRO A 136 -36.16 -15.00 -22.77
N ALA A 137 -37.22 -14.58 -22.08
CA ALA A 137 -37.89 -13.30 -22.28
C ALA A 137 -37.82 -12.40 -21.03
N GLU A 138 -36.96 -12.75 -20.06
CA GLU A 138 -36.81 -11.99 -18.82
C GLU A 138 -36.36 -10.54 -19.09
N PRO A 139 -36.86 -9.56 -18.32
CA PRO A 139 -36.49 -8.16 -18.50
C PRO A 139 -34.99 -7.91 -18.29
N VAL A 140 -34.42 -7.05 -19.12
CA VAL A 140 -33.09 -6.49 -18.85
C VAL A 140 -33.22 -5.31 -17.90
N PHE A 141 -32.19 -5.07 -17.10
CA PHE A 141 -32.15 -3.95 -16.17
C PHE A 141 -30.84 -3.15 -16.29
N PRO A 142 -30.88 -1.83 -16.06
CA PRO A 142 -29.67 -1.02 -16.05
C PRO A 142 -28.85 -1.29 -14.79
N LEU A 143 -27.54 -1.30 -14.97
CA LEU A 143 -26.56 -1.21 -13.89
C LEU A 143 -26.13 0.25 -13.75
N GLU A 144 -26.33 0.82 -12.56
CA GLU A 144 -26.17 2.23 -12.30
C GLU A 144 -24.71 2.71 -12.48
N ILE A 145 -24.51 4.01 -12.74
CA ILE A 145 -23.16 4.60 -12.88
C ILE A 145 -22.35 4.45 -11.59
N SER A 146 -23.00 4.39 -10.42
CA SER A 146 -22.35 4.09 -9.14
C SER A 146 -21.66 2.73 -9.10
N PHE A 147 -22.04 1.78 -9.96
CA PHE A 147 -21.35 0.49 -10.11
C PHE A 147 -20.44 0.44 -11.34
N THR A 148 -20.74 1.19 -12.40
CA THR A 148 -20.02 1.08 -13.68
C THR A 148 -18.96 2.16 -13.91
N GLY A 149 -19.02 3.28 -13.20
CA GLY A 149 -18.10 4.42 -13.27
C GLY A 149 -18.16 5.24 -14.57
N ARG A 150 -18.67 4.66 -15.66
CA ARG A 150 -18.72 5.28 -16.99
C ARG A 150 -20.04 4.96 -17.68
N ASN A 151 -20.61 5.94 -18.37
CA ASN A 151 -21.83 5.75 -19.15
C ASN A 151 -21.52 5.16 -20.55
N THR A 152 -22.57 4.78 -21.28
CA THR A 152 -22.48 4.21 -22.63
C THR A 152 -21.81 5.15 -23.63
N SER A 153 -22.10 6.46 -23.58
CA SER A 153 -21.52 7.42 -24.54
C SER A 153 -20.02 7.61 -24.37
N ASP A 154 -19.51 7.57 -23.13
CA ASP A 154 -18.08 7.64 -22.84
C ASP A 154 -17.36 6.41 -23.42
N LYS A 155 -17.94 5.22 -23.23
CA LYS A 155 -17.40 3.95 -23.75
C LYS A 155 -17.41 3.92 -25.28
N LEU A 156 -18.49 4.39 -25.91
CA LEU A 156 -18.59 4.51 -27.37
C LEU A 156 -17.53 5.44 -27.96
N THR A 157 -17.13 6.48 -27.23
CA THR A 157 -16.09 7.41 -27.67
C THR A 157 -14.74 6.70 -27.83
N ASP A 158 -14.33 5.91 -26.83
CA ASP A 158 -13.06 5.15 -26.89
C ASP A 158 -13.10 4.08 -27.97
N ILE A 159 -14.24 3.39 -28.13
CA ILE A 159 -14.43 2.36 -29.16
C ILE A 159 -14.29 2.99 -30.56
N ARG A 160 -14.93 4.13 -30.80
CA ARG A 160 -14.87 4.84 -32.09
C ARG A 160 -13.47 5.38 -32.40
N ALA A 161 -12.70 5.77 -31.40
CA ALA A 161 -11.29 6.14 -31.58
C ALA A 161 -10.45 4.93 -32.07
N GLN A 162 -10.72 3.73 -31.54
CA GLN A 162 -10.06 2.51 -32.02
C GLN A 162 -10.56 2.08 -33.41
N MET A 163 -11.86 2.25 -33.72
CA MET A 163 -12.39 2.03 -35.06
C MET A 163 -11.69 2.90 -36.11
N LEU A 164 -11.46 4.18 -35.79
CA LEU A 164 -10.74 5.10 -36.65
C LEU A 164 -9.30 4.63 -36.92
N THR A 165 -8.62 4.13 -35.88
CA THR A 165 -7.25 3.62 -35.98
C THR A 165 -7.16 2.39 -36.89
N GLU A 166 -8.15 1.50 -36.83
CA GLU A 166 -8.23 0.29 -37.65
C GLU A 166 -8.87 0.49 -39.03
N ALA A 167 -9.27 1.73 -39.36
CA ALA A 167 -10.04 2.06 -40.55
C ALA A 167 -11.31 1.19 -40.71
N ALA A 168 -12.00 0.94 -39.59
CA ALA A 168 -13.25 0.21 -39.54
C ALA A 168 -14.45 1.16 -39.58
N ASP A 169 -15.38 0.93 -40.50
CA ASP A 169 -16.63 1.70 -40.62
C ASP A 169 -17.68 1.29 -39.58
N ALA A 170 -17.58 0.04 -39.12
CA ALA A 170 -18.47 -0.51 -38.10
C ALA A 170 -17.79 -1.63 -37.30
N VAL A 171 -18.27 -1.82 -36.08
CA VAL A 171 -17.98 -3.00 -35.23
C VAL A 171 -19.28 -3.77 -35.03
N VAL A 172 -19.25 -5.08 -35.29
CA VAL A 172 -20.36 -6.00 -35.05
C VAL A 172 -20.02 -6.85 -33.83
N LEU A 173 -20.83 -6.72 -32.78
CA LEU A 173 -20.68 -7.48 -31.55
C LEU A 173 -21.69 -8.61 -31.50
N SER A 174 -21.17 -9.81 -31.25
CA SER A 174 -21.95 -10.99 -30.88
C SER A 174 -21.65 -11.46 -29.45
N GLU A 175 -20.59 -10.95 -28.82
CA GLU A 175 -20.20 -11.31 -27.45
C GLU A 175 -21.14 -10.60 -26.45
N LEU A 176 -21.95 -11.38 -25.73
CA LEU A 176 -23.01 -10.81 -24.89
C LEU A 176 -22.48 -10.00 -23.71
N ASP A 177 -21.31 -10.35 -23.18
CA ASP A 177 -20.65 -9.62 -22.09
C ASP A 177 -20.10 -8.27 -22.54
N GLU A 178 -19.59 -8.17 -23.78
CA GLU A 178 -19.20 -6.89 -24.39
C GLU A 178 -20.41 -5.97 -24.60
N ILE A 179 -21.53 -6.52 -25.06
CA ILE A 179 -22.78 -5.75 -25.25
C ILE A 179 -23.32 -5.28 -23.90
N ALA A 180 -23.38 -6.18 -22.90
CA ALA A 180 -23.82 -5.86 -21.55
C ALA A 180 -22.93 -4.81 -20.87
N TRP A 181 -21.60 -4.92 -21.02
CA TRP A 181 -20.64 -3.94 -20.51
C TRP A 181 -20.79 -2.58 -21.18
N LEU A 182 -20.90 -2.54 -22.51
CA LEU A 182 -20.99 -1.29 -23.26
C LEU A 182 -22.26 -0.52 -22.92
N LEU A 183 -23.41 -1.21 -22.87
CA LEU A 183 -24.71 -0.57 -22.64
C LEU A 183 -25.04 -0.35 -21.16
N ASN A 184 -24.19 -0.79 -20.23
CA ASN A 184 -24.48 -0.83 -18.79
C ASN A 184 -25.80 -1.55 -18.48
N LEU A 185 -26.09 -2.63 -19.20
CA LEU A 185 -27.28 -3.44 -19.00
C LEU A 185 -26.89 -4.80 -18.45
N ARG A 186 -27.79 -5.43 -17.69
CA ARG A 186 -27.66 -6.80 -17.20
C ARG A 186 -28.94 -7.58 -17.48
N GLY A 187 -28.80 -8.88 -17.64
CA GLY A 187 -29.89 -9.81 -17.91
C GLY A 187 -29.69 -11.14 -17.20
N SER A 188 -30.59 -12.08 -17.42
CA SER A 188 -30.57 -13.42 -16.82
C SER A 188 -30.89 -14.50 -17.84
N ASP A 189 -30.52 -14.28 -19.10
CA ASP A 189 -30.85 -15.21 -20.19
C ASP A 189 -30.05 -16.50 -20.11
N LEU A 190 -28.87 -16.43 -19.52
CA LEU A 190 -27.95 -17.54 -19.37
C LEU A 190 -27.71 -17.80 -17.89
N ASP A 191 -27.84 -19.05 -17.49
CA ASP A 191 -27.59 -19.46 -16.12
C ASP A 191 -26.19 -19.02 -15.68
N SER A 192 -26.13 -18.45 -14.47
CA SER A 192 -24.90 -17.99 -13.85
C SER A 192 -24.12 -16.96 -14.69
N SER A 193 -24.81 -16.14 -15.48
CA SER A 193 -24.24 -15.00 -16.21
C SER A 193 -25.24 -13.86 -16.21
N SER A 194 -24.73 -12.62 -16.13
CA SER A 194 -25.57 -11.42 -16.09
C SER A 194 -25.72 -10.75 -17.47
N VAL A 195 -25.89 -11.55 -18.51
CA VAL A 195 -25.99 -11.11 -19.91
C VAL A 195 -27.36 -11.41 -20.52
N PHE A 196 -27.60 -10.87 -21.72
CA PHE A 196 -28.85 -11.03 -22.46
C PHE A 196 -28.57 -11.23 -23.96
N ILE A 197 -29.31 -12.14 -24.57
CA ILE A 197 -29.21 -12.51 -25.98
C ILE A 197 -29.53 -11.29 -26.84
N SER A 198 -28.52 -10.81 -27.57
CA SER A 198 -28.63 -9.60 -28.38
C SER A 198 -27.43 -9.42 -29.30
N TYR A 199 -27.59 -8.64 -30.36
CA TYR A 199 -26.45 -8.16 -31.18
C TYR A 199 -26.31 -6.64 -31.11
N LEU A 200 -25.12 -6.15 -31.43
CA LEU A 200 -24.88 -4.71 -31.58
C LEU A 200 -24.10 -4.42 -32.86
N ILE A 201 -24.52 -3.41 -33.63
CA ILE A 201 -23.71 -2.82 -34.69
C ILE A 201 -23.36 -1.39 -34.29
N ILE A 202 -22.09 -1.10 -34.05
CA ILE A 202 -21.58 0.24 -33.73
C ILE A 202 -21.09 0.91 -35.00
N ARG A 203 -21.48 2.16 -35.24
CA ARG A 203 -21.01 3.03 -36.33
C ARG A 203 -20.36 4.29 -35.75
N ASN A 204 -19.78 5.10 -36.63
CA ASN A 204 -19.08 6.34 -36.26
C ASN A 204 -19.89 7.29 -35.36
N ASN A 205 -21.20 7.40 -35.56
CA ASN A 205 -22.05 8.34 -34.80
C ASN A 205 -23.33 7.73 -34.21
N SER A 206 -23.61 6.44 -34.45
CA SER A 206 -24.79 5.74 -33.95
C SER A 206 -24.48 4.29 -33.63
N PHE A 207 -25.43 3.57 -33.03
CA PHE A 207 -25.37 2.12 -32.94
C PHE A 207 -26.77 1.49 -33.10
N GLN A 208 -26.83 0.21 -33.46
CA GLN A 208 -28.06 -0.55 -33.61
C GLN A 208 -28.03 -1.72 -32.65
N PHE A 209 -29.03 -1.80 -31.78
CA PHE A 209 -29.17 -2.78 -30.71
C PHE A 209 -30.31 -3.75 -31.04
N PHE A 210 -29.95 -5.00 -31.30
CA PHE A 210 -30.86 -6.05 -31.76
C PHE A 210 -31.22 -6.94 -30.58
N ILE A 211 -32.45 -6.81 -30.08
CA ILE A 211 -32.93 -7.53 -28.90
C ILE A 211 -34.44 -7.75 -28.99
N ASN A 212 -34.96 -8.75 -28.28
CA ASN A 212 -36.40 -8.85 -28.06
C ASN A 212 -36.89 -7.62 -27.27
N SER A 213 -37.64 -6.73 -27.93
CA SER A 213 -38.09 -5.47 -27.35
C SER A 213 -38.98 -5.64 -26.12
N ALA A 214 -39.61 -6.80 -25.93
CA ALA A 214 -40.40 -7.12 -24.74
C ALA A 214 -39.55 -7.10 -23.45
N LYS A 215 -38.22 -7.19 -23.56
CA LYS A 215 -37.29 -7.13 -22.43
C LYS A 215 -36.99 -5.71 -21.94
N LEU A 216 -37.31 -4.70 -22.76
CA LEU A 216 -36.91 -3.32 -22.50
C LEU A 216 -38.04 -2.54 -21.85
N ASN A 217 -37.71 -1.75 -20.83
CA ASN A 217 -38.64 -0.74 -20.28
C ASN A 217 -38.38 0.64 -20.90
N GLU A 218 -39.30 1.59 -20.68
CA GLU A 218 -39.23 2.94 -21.24
C GLU A 218 -37.95 3.71 -20.87
N THR A 219 -37.40 3.45 -19.68
CA THR A 219 -36.15 4.10 -19.22
C THR A 219 -34.96 3.64 -20.06
N ILE A 220 -34.87 2.34 -20.32
CA ILE A 220 -33.80 1.76 -21.14
C ILE A 220 -33.95 2.23 -22.60
N VAL A 221 -35.16 2.20 -23.14
CA VAL A 221 -35.44 2.69 -24.51
C VAL A 221 -34.98 4.15 -24.65
N SER A 222 -35.36 5.00 -23.70
CA SER A 222 -34.99 6.42 -23.71
C SER A 222 -33.47 6.62 -23.60
N GLY A 223 -32.79 5.83 -22.76
CA GLY A 223 -31.33 5.87 -22.63
C GLY A 223 -30.60 5.47 -23.92
N ILE A 224 -31.04 4.39 -24.57
CA ILE A 224 -30.47 3.93 -25.84
C ILE A 224 -30.65 5.00 -26.93
N VAL A 225 -31.85 5.59 -27.05
CA VAL A 225 -32.13 6.66 -28.03
C VAL A 225 -31.29 7.91 -27.76
N ARG A 226 -31.17 8.32 -26.49
CA ARG A 226 -30.34 9.46 -26.07
C ARG A 226 -28.88 9.29 -26.51
N ASP A 227 -28.36 8.06 -26.46
CA ASP A 227 -26.98 7.75 -26.80
C ASP A 227 -26.80 7.48 -28.32
N ASN A 228 -27.75 7.91 -29.16
CA ASN A 228 -27.84 7.70 -30.61
C ASN A 228 -27.94 6.20 -31.02
N GLY A 229 -28.59 5.40 -30.19
CA GLY A 229 -28.91 4.00 -30.45
C GLY A 229 -30.28 3.80 -31.10
N GLN A 230 -30.39 2.77 -31.94
CA GLN A 230 -31.65 2.29 -32.51
C GLN A 230 -31.94 0.88 -32.01
N ILE A 231 -33.14 0.63 -31.50
CA ILE A 231 -33.58 -0.72 -31.09
C ILE A 231 -34.26 -1.40 -32.27
N LEU A 232 -33.86 -2.63 -32.57
CA LEU A 232 -34.37 -3.45 -33.66
C LEU A 232 -34.67 -4.87 -33.17
N ALA A 233 -35.52 -5.60 -33.89
CA ALA A 233 -35.79 -6.99 -33.53
C ALA A 233 -34.54 -7.85 -33.70
N TYR A 234 -34.38 -8.86 -32.84
CA TYR A 234 -33.20 -9.72 -32.81
C TYR A 234 -32.89 -10.35 -34.17
N GLU A 235 -33.92 -10.77 -34.90
CA GLU A 235 -33.84 -11.45 -36.19
C GLU A 235 -33.41 -10.51 -37.35
N GLU A 236 -33.49 -9.19 -37.16
CA GLU A 236 -33.16 -8.20 -38.20
C GLU A 236 -31.66 -8.01 -38.42
N ILE A 237 -30.80 -8.54 -37.54
CA ILE A 237 -29.34 -8.35 -37.60
C ILE A 237 -28.76 -8.71 -38.96
N GLY A 238 -29.18 -9.83 -39.56
CA GLY A 238 -28.67 -10.29 -40.85
C GLY A 238 -29.05 -9.35 -42.00
N VAL A 239 -30.28 -8.81 -41.97
CA VAL A 239 -30.78 -7.86 -42.97
C VAL A 239 -30.04 -6.53 -42.84
N LYS A 240 -29.93 -6.00 -41.61
CA LYS A 240 -29.23 -4.72 -41.36
C LYS A 240 -27.73 -4.78 -41.63
N LEU A 241 -27.08 -5.90 -41.33
CA LEU A 241 -25.69 -6.09 -41.72
C LEU A 241 -25.53 -6.08 -43.25
N SER A 242 -26.45 -6.73 -43.97
CA SER A 242 -26.42 -6.73 -45.45
C SER A 242 -26.67 -5.32 -46.03
N GLU A 243 -27.61 -4.56 -45.46
CA GLU A 243 -27.83 -3.14 -45.80
C GLU A 243 -26.56 -2.31 -45.56
N LEU A 244 -25.89 -2.50 -44.43
CA LEU A 244 -24.63 -1.82 -44.09
C LEU A 244 -23.53 -2.16 -45.10
N VAL A 245 -23.33 -3.44 -45.42
CA VAL A 245 -22.30 -3.92 -46.35
C VAL A 245 -22.49 -3.33 -47.75
N ASN A 246 -23.75 -3.21 -48.20
CA ASN A 246 -24.10 -2.59 -49.48
C ASN A 246 -23.97 -1.05 -49.44
N GLY A 247 -24.15 -0.44 -48.27
CA GLY A 247 -24.13 1.01 -48.07
C GLY A 247 -22.75 1.63 -47.81
N THR A 248 -21.71 0.82 -47.61
CA THR A 248 -20.33 1.30 -47.44
C THR A 248 -19.32 0.41 -48.15
N MET A 249 -18.12 0.94 -48.46
CA MET A 249 -16.99 0.18 -49.00
C MET A 249 -15.89 -0.10 -47.98
N GLY A 250 -15.94 0.49 -46.78
CA GLY A 250 -14.91 0.28 -45.76
C GLY A 250 -15.03 -1.06 -45.04
N LYS A 251 -14.12 -1.24 -44.08
CA LYS A 251 -13.94 -2.50 -43.37
C LYS A 251 -14.93 -2.65 -42.22
N ILE A 252 -15.34 -3.88 -41.92
CA ILE A 252 -16.23 -4.23 -40.82
C ILE A 252 -15.46 -5.11 -39.83
N TRP A 253 -15.46 -4.71 -38.56
CA TRP A 253 -14.75 -5.40 -37.50
C TRP A 253 -15.69 -6.33 -36.72
N PHE A 254 -15.32 -7.59 -36.65
CA PHE A 254 -15.99 -8.64 -35.89
C PHE A 254 -15.10 -9.15 -34.75
N SER A 255 -15.71 -9.53 -33.62
CA SER A 255 -15.03 -10.32 -32.59
C SER A 255 -14.53 -11.65 -33.17
N THR A 256 -13.52 -12.26 -32.54
CA THR A 256 -12.95 -13.54 -32.98
C THR A 256 -13.95 -14.69 -32.98
N ASN A 257 -14.88 -14.69 -32.02
CA ASN A 257 -15.91 -15.73 -31.95
C ASN A 257 -17.20 -15.35 -32.69
N CYS A 258 -17.24 -14.26 -33.46
CA CYS A 258 -18.44 -13.90 -34.19
C CYS A 258 -18.84 -15.01 -35.16
N ASN A 259 -20.13 -15.35 -35.16
CA ASN A 259 -20.62 -16.49 -35.93
C ASN A 259 -20.38 -16.31 -37.43
N TYR A 260 -20.04 -17.41 -38.08
CA TYR A 260 -19.67 -17.44 -39.49
C TYR A 260 -20.79 -16.94 -40.38
N ALA A 261 -22.06 -17.15 -39.99
CA ALA A 261 -23.20 -16.63 -40.73
C ALA A 261 -23.13 -15.10 -40.89
N LEU A 262 -22.82 -14.34 -39.84
CA LEU A 262 -22.69 -12.88 -39.94
C LEU A 262 -21.42 -12.47 -40.70
N VAL A 263 -20.28 -13.09 -40.39
CA VAL A 263 -18.99 -12.70 -40.99
C VAL A 263 -18.97 -12.96 -42.50
N SER A 264 -19.52 -14.09 -42.97
CA SER A 264 -19.58 -14.47 -44.38
C SER A 264 -20.46 -13.56 -45.26
N ARG A 265 -21.29 -12.69 -44.66
CA ARG A 265 -22.06 -11.66 -45.39
C ARG A 265 -21.19 -10.49 -45.85
N VAL A 266 -19.98 -10.34 -45.31
CA VAL A 266 -19.02 -9.29 -45.69
C VAL A 266 -17.97 -9.89 -46.62
N PRO A 267 -17.55 -9.21 -47.71
CA PRO A 267 -16.43 -9.67 -48.53
C PRO A 267 -15.13 -9.84 -47.71
N GLU A 268 -14.38 -10.91 -47.94
CA GLU A 268 -13.21 -11.29 -47.12
C GLU A 268 -12.17 -10.16 -46.97
N ASN A 269 -11.91 -9.42 -48.05
CA ASN A 269 -10.98 -8.29 -48.06
C ASN A 269 -11.45 -7.06 -47.26
N ARG A 270 -12.70 -7.06 -46.80
CA ARG A 270 -13.32 -6.02 -45.98
C ARG A 270 -13.57 -6.47 -44.54
N GLN A 271 -13.19 -7.69 -44.17
CA GLN A 271 -13.35 -8.21 -42.81
C GLN A 271 -12.12 -7.85 -41.95
N ILE A 272 -12.36 -7.38 -40.73
CA ILE A 272 -11.37 -7.36 -39.65
C ILE A 272 -11.87 -8.36 -38.60
N VAL A 273 -11.17 -9.47 -38.42
CA VAL A 273 -11.55 -10.51 -37.44
C VAL A 273 -10.42 -10.66 -36.44
N LYS A 274 -10.57 -9.96 -35.31
CA LYS A 274 -9.62 -9.94 -34.18
C LYS A 274 -10.33 -9.45 -32.93
N LEU A 275 -9.69 -9.58 -31.77
CA LEU A 275 -10.22 -9.10 -30.49
C LEU A 275 -10.76 -7.67 -30.61
N THR A 276 -11.99 -7.42 -30.15
CA THR A 276 -12.62 -6.10 -30.27
C THR A 276 -11.94 -5.09 -29.34
N PRO A 277 -12.13 -3.78 -29.56
CA PRO A 277 -11.67 -2.76 -28.61
C PRO A 277 -12.31 -2.92 -27.22
N ILE A 278 -13.48 -3.54 -27.13
CA ILE A 278 -14.26 -3.67 -25.90
C ILE A 278 -13.67 -4.74 -24.99
N ALA A 279 -13.18 -5.84 -25.54
CA ALA A 279 -12.60 -6.92 -24.75
C ALA A 279 -11.46 -6.42 -23.83
N LEU A 280 -10.60 -5.53 -24.34
CA LEU A 280 -9.52 -4.96 -23.55
C LEU A 280 -9.99 -3.84 -22.61
N LEU A 281 -10.92 -2.98 -23.07
CA LEU A 281 -11.49 -1.92 -22.24
C LEU A 281 -12.28 -2.47 -21.05
N LYS A 282 -12.98 -3.60 -21.20
CA LYS A 282 -13.66 -4.27 -20.08
C LYS A 282 -12.70 -5.07 -19.21
N ALA A 283 -11.60 -5.60 -19.75
CA ALA A 283 -10.63 -6.35 -18.98
C ALA A 283 -9.86 -5.46 -17.99
N VAL A 284 -9.59 -4.20 -18.37
CA VAL A 284 -8.99 -3.18 -17.50
C VAL A 284 -10.10 -2.43 -16.78
N LYS A 285 -10.33 -2.76 -15.51
CA LYS A 285 -11.41 -2.14 -14.72
C LYS A 285 -11.08 -0.68 -14.44
N ASN A 286 -12.08 0.20 -14.56
CA ASN A 286 -11.95 1.55 -14.00
C ASN A 286 -12.04 1.49 -12.47
N ASP A 287 -11.71 2.59 -11.78
CA ASP A 287 -11.62 2.58 -10.31
C ASP A 287 -12.94 2.19 -9.63
N VAL A 288 -14.09 2.60 -10.17
CA VAL A 288 -15.42 2.22 -9.64
C VAL A 288 -15.67 0.72 -9.80
N GLU A 289 -15.37 0.18 -10.98
CA GLU A 289 -15.48 -1.27 -11.23
C GLU A 289 -14.50 -2.07 -10.36
N ALA A 290 -13.27 -1.57 -10.16
CA ALA A 290 -12.26 -2.23 -9.33
C ALA A 290 -12.64 -2.25 -7.84
N ASP A 291 -13.18 -1.15 -7.33
CA ASP A 291 -13.71 -1.06 -5.97
C ASP A 291 -14.95 -1.94 -5.78
N GLY A 292 -15.84 -1.96 -6.77
CA GLY A 292 -16.97 -2.88 -6.80
C GLY A 292 -16.51 -4.34 -6.70
N MET A 293 -15.54 -4.75 -7.53
CA MET A 293 -14.98 -6.10 -7.50
C MET A 293 -14.45 -6.46 -6.10
N ARG A 294 -13.72 -5.54 -5.46
CA ARG A 294 -13.22 -5.72 -4.08
C ARG A 294 -14.37 -5.91 -3.08
N ILE A 295 -15.42 -5.10 -3.16
CA ILE A 295 -16.60 -5.22 -2.28
C ILE A 295 -17.30 -6.57 -2.47
N ALA A 296 -17.49 -7.00 -3.72
CA ALA A 296 -18.09 -8.29 -4.05
C ALA A 296 -17.28 -9.45 -3.45
N LEU A 297 -15.95 -9.42 -3.60
CA LEU A 297 -15.05 -10.44 -3.05
C LEU A 297 -15.09 -10.51 -1.52
N ILE A 298 -15.17 -9.36 -0.83
CA ILE A 298 -15.32 -9.32 0.64
C ILE A 298 -16.65 -9.93 1.09
N LYS A 299 -17.77 -9.56 0.43
CA LYS A 299 -19.09 -10.12 0.73
C LYS A 299 -19.13 -11.63 0.54
N ASP A 300 -18.52 -12.10 -0.55
CA ASP A 300 -18.50 -13.53 -0.85
C ASP A 300 -17.58 -14.30 0.10
N ALA A 301 -16.42 -13.74 0.43
CA ALA A 301 -15.52 -14.31 1.43
C ALA A 301 -16.24 -14.49 2.78
N ALA A 302 -17.03 -13.51 3.22
CA ALA A 302 -17.82 -13.64 4.45
C ALA A 302 -18.86 -14.79 4.36
N ALA A 303 -19.53 -14.94 3.21
CA ALA A 303 -20.47 -16.05 3.01
C ALA A 303 -19.77 -17.41 3.01
N VAL A 304 -18.62 -17.53 2.35
CA VAL A 304 -17.80 -18.76 2.32
C VAL A 304 -17.25 -19.09 3.70
N ILE A 305 -16.77 -18.12 4.47
CA ILE A 305 -16.28 -18.35 5.84
C ILE A 305 -17.40 -18.84 6.75
N ARG A 306 -18.58 -18.20 6.70
CA ARG A 306 -19.77 -18.67 7.44
C ARG A 306 -20.16 -20.09 7.06
N TYR A 307 -20.09 -20.40 5.76
CA TYR A 307 -20.34 -21.72 5.23
C TYR A 307 -19.34 -22.76 5.75
N LEU A 308 -18.05 -22.49 5.66
CA LEU A 308 -17.01 -23.42 6.10
C LEU A 308 -17.06 -23.66 7.61
N ALA A 309 -17.32 -22.61 8.40
CA ALA A 309 -17.49 -22.72 9.84
C ALA A 309 -18.73 -23.55 10.22
N TRP A 310 -19.85 -23.30 9.55
CA TRP A 310 -21.07 -24.11 9.71
C TRP A 310 -20.84 -25.57 9.33
N LEU A 311 -20.18 -25.81 8.20
CA LEU A 311 -19.96 -27.16 7.69
C LEU A 311 -19.04 -27.96 8.61
N GLU A 312 -17.96 -27.35 9.11
CA GLU A 312 -17.05 -28.00 10.07
C GLU A 312 -17.78 -28.38 11.36
N ASP A 313 -18.60 -27.48 11.91
CA ASP A 313 -19.41 -27.74 13.11
C ASP A 313 -20.43 -28.88 12.88
N SER A 314 -21.18 -28.84 11.79
CA SER A 314 -22.17 -29.88 11.45
C SER A 314 -21.53 -31.25 11.22
N VAL A 315 -20.44 -31.32 10.44
CA VAL A 315 -19.77 -32.59 10.12
C VAL A 315 -19.10 -33.18 11.36
N THR A 316 -18.49 -32.37 12.21
CA THR A 316 -17.84 -32.85 13.46
C THR A 316 -18.85 -33.31 14.51
N LYS A 317 -20.08 -32.77 14.52
CA LYS A 317 -21.21 -33.26 15.33
C LYS A 317 -21.85 -34.54 14.81
N GLY A 318 -21.42 -35.04 13.64
CA GLY A 318 -21.98 -36.23 13.00
C GLY A 318 -23.34 -35.98 12.33
N GLU A 319 -23.66 -34.71 12.01
CA GLU A 319 -24.83 -34.39 11.22
C GLU A 319 -24.65 -34.85 9.76
N ASN A 320 -25.74 -35.25 9.12
CA ASN A 320 -25.69 -35.84 7.78
C ASN A 320 -25.69 -34.74 6.69
N GLN A 321 -24.58 -34.01 6.56
CA GLN A 321 -24.37 -33.06 5.47
C GLN A 321 -23.80 -33.76 4.23
N THR A 322 -24.33 -33.41 3.06
CA THR A 322 -23.91 -33.97 1.77
C THR A 322 -23.34 -32.87 0.87
N GLU A 323 -22.73 -33.26 -0.25
CA GLU A 323 -22.22 -32.34 -1.26
C GLU A 323 -23.31 -31.37 -1.75
N MET A 324 -24.52 -31.88 -2.02
CA MET A 324 -25.68 -31.09 -2.42
C MET A 324 -26.18 -30.18 -1.29
N SER A 325 -26.30 -30.68 -0.05
CA SER A 325 -26.77 -29.86 1.07
C SER A 325 -25.77 -28.74 1.40
N GLY A 326 -24.47 -29.02 1.29
CA GLY A 326 -23.41 -28.04 1.42
C GLY A 326 -23.49 -26.94 0.37
N ALA A 327 -23.61 -27.30 -0.92
CA ALA A 327 -23.76 -26.33 -2.00
C ALA A 327 -25.02 -25.45 -1.83
N ALA A 328 -26.13 -26.04 -1.41
CA ALA A 328 -27.37 -25.32 -1.12
C ALA A 328 -27.20 -24.33 0.05
N LYS A 329 -26.49 -24.74 1.11
CA LYS A 329 -26.27 -23.87 2.27
C LYS A 329 -25.36 -22.69 1.96
N LEU A 330 -24.31 -22.89 1.15
CA LEU A 330 -23.48 -21.78 0.69
C LEU A 330 -24.30 -20.78 -0.15
N LEU A 331 -25.18 -21.26 -1.02
CA LEU A 331 -26.09 -20.40 -1.78
C LEU A 331 -27.05 -19.62 -0.88
N GLU A 332 -27.56 -20.23 0.19
CA GLU A 332 -28.39 -19.55 1.19
C GLU A 332 -27.65 -18.35 1.79
N PHE A 333 -26.42 -18.55 2.27
CA PHE A 333 -25.62 -17.45 2.84
C PHE A 333 -25.28 -16.35 1.83
N ARG A 334 -25.05 -16.71 0.56
CA ARG A 334 -24.82 -15.72 -0.51
C ARG A 334 -26.05 -14.87 -0.82
N LYS A 335 -27.26 -15.46 -0.78
CA LYS A 335 -28.52 -14.75 -1.03
C LYS A 335 -28.86 -13.71 0.04
N GLU A 336 -28.27 -13.83 1.22
CA GLU A 336 -28.43 -12.82 2.30
C GLU A 336 -27.68 -11.51 1.98
N ASN A 337 -26.66 -11.56 1.12
CA ASN A 337 -25.88 -10.37 0.76
C ASN A 337 -26.69 -9.45 -0.16
N VAL A 338 -26.75 -8.16 0.19
CA VAL A 338 -27.35 -7.12 -0.64
C VAL A 338 -26.70 -7.11 -2.03
N ASN A 339 -27.51 -6.92 -3.06
CA ASN A 339 -27.13 -6.89 -4.48
C ASN A 339 -26.68 -8.23 -5.08
N PHE A 340 -26.90 -9.36 -4.40
CA PHE A 340 -26.74 -10.69 -5.00
C PHE A 340 -27.66 -10.84 -6.23
N LEU A 341 -27.10 -11.28 -7.35
CA LEU A 341 -27.83 -11.55 -8.59
C LEU A 341 -28.00 -13.05 -8.81
N THR A 342 -26.90 -13.79 -8.87
CA THR A 342 -26.88 -15.24 -9.12
C THR A 342 -25.52 -15.84 -8.75
N THR A 343 -25.34 -17.15 -8.86
CA THR A 343 -24.02 -17.78 -8.78
C THR A 343 -23.22 -17.52 -10.06
N SER A 344 -21.89 -17.49 -10.00
CA SER A 344 -21.07 -17.26 -11.21
C SER A 344 -20.86 -18.55 -12.04
N PHE A 345 -21.11 -19.71 -11.42
CA PHE A 345 -21.31 -21.03 -11.99
C PHE A 345 -21.96 -21.96 -10.94
N GLN A 346 -22.35 -23.18 -11.31
CA GLN A 346 -22.84 -24.17 -10.35
C GLN A 346 -21.72 -24.62 -9.42
N THR A 347 -21.90 -24.44 -8.11
CA THR A 347 -20.94 -24.82 -7.08
C THR A 347 -20.45 -26.25 -7.27
N ILE A 348 -19.14 -26.40 -7.38
CA ILE A 348 -18.43 -27.66 -7.29
C ILE A 348 -18.26 -27.97 -5.81
N SER A 349 -18.86 -29.05 -5.34
CA SER A 349 -18.83 -29.47 -3.93
C SER A 349 -18.55 -30.97 -3.94
N GLY A 350 -17.32 -31.39 -3.62
CA GLY A 350 -16.88 -32.77 -3.80
C GLY A 350 -16.13 -33.33 -2.59
N SER A 351 -16.61 -34.47 -2.06
CA SER A 351 -15.97 -35.26 -1.00
C SER A 351 -15.18 -36.43 -1.58
N GLY A 352 -13.97 -36.63 -1.06
CA GLY A 352 -13.06 -37.70 -1.47
C GLY A 352 -12.88 -37.73 -2.99
N SER A 353 -13.16 -38.88 -3.60
CA SER A 353 -12.95 -39.12 -5.03
C SER A 353 -13.70 -38.14 -5.94
N ASN A 354 -14.81 -37.57 -5.47
CA ASN A 354 -15.59 -36.60 -6.25
C ASN A 354 -14.84 -35.27 -6.37
N GLY A 355 -14.06 -34.89 -5.34
CA GLY A 355 -13.18 -33.72 -5.38
C GLY A 355 -12.05 -33.84 -6.42
N ALA A 356 -11.69 -35.06 -6.84
CA ALA A 356 -10.70 -35.30 -7.89
C ALA A 356 -11.21 -35.00 -9.31
N ILE A 357 -12.51 -34.77 -9.50
CA ILE A 357 -13.13 -34.46 -10.79
C ILE A 357 -13.18 -32.93 -10.95
N ILE A 358 -12.34 -32.38 -11.85
CA ILE A 358 -12.09 -30.93 -11.99
C ILE A 358 -13.38 -30.10 -12.11
N HIS A 359 -14.36 -30.55 -12.88
CA HIS A 359 -15.65 -29.88 -13.08
C HIS A 359 -16.83 -30.64 -12.44
N TYR A 360 -16.61 -31.26 -11.27
CA TYR A 360 -17.64 -32.02 -10.57
C TYR A 360 -18.87 -31.17 -10.25
N ARG A 361 -20.06 -31.75 -10.40
CA ARG A 361 -21.32 -31.13 -10.00
C ARG A 361 -22.15 -32.19 -9.30
N PRO A 362 -22.47 -32.02 -8.01
CA PRO A 362 -23.22 -33.03 -7.30
C PRO A 362 -24.64 -33.13 -7.87
N SER A 363 -25.09 -34.37 -8.07
CA SER A 363 -26.44 -34.73 -8.50
C SER A 363 -27.02 -35.75 -7.52
N VAL A 364 -28.32 -36.02 -7.61
CA VAL A 364 -28.98 -37.02 -6.74
C VAL A 364 -28.28 -38.40 -6.83
N GLU A 365 -27.72 -38.73 -7.99
CA GLU A 365 -27.02 -40.00 -8.25
C GLU A 365 -25.58 -40.03 -7.75
N THR A 366 -24.95 -38.87 -7.58
CA THR A 366 -23.51 -38.73 -7.27
C THR A 366 -23.23 -38.13 -5.90
N ASP A 367 -24.25 -37.57 -5.24
CA ASP A 367 -24.21 -36.91 -3.93
C ASP A 367 -23.61 -37.83 -2.87
N LYS A 368 -22.51 -37.38 -2.26
CA LYS A 368 -21.87 -38.06 -1.15
C LYS A 368 -22.02 -37.29 0.15
N GLN A 369 -22.01 -38.04 1.25
CA GLN A 369 -21.88 -37.47 2.59
C GLN A 369 -20.49 -36.84 2.74
N ILE A 370 -20.43 -35.63 3.30
CA ILE A 370 -19.17 -34.98 3.67
C ILE A 370 -18.74 -35.52 5.04
N THR A 371 -17.54 -36.07 5.13
CA THR A 371 -17.06 -36.78 6.34
C THR A 371 -15.80 -36.16 6.93
N THR A 372 -15.43 -36.59 8.15
CA THR A 372 -14.16 -36.20 8.78
C THR A 372 -12.95 -36.99 8.24
N SER A 373 -13.17 -38.08 7.50
CA SER A 373 -12.10 -38.96 6.98
C SER A 373 -11.65 -38.61 5.55
N GLU A 374 -12.41 -37.79 4.83
CA GLU A 374 -12.13 -37.46 3.43
C GLU A 374 -11.74 -35.98 3.27
N MET A 375 -11.04 -35.68 2.18
CA MET A 375 -10.84 -34.30 1.71
C MET A 375 -12.13 -33.79 1.09
N TYR A 376 -12.45 -32.53 1.34
CA TYR A 376 -13.60 -31.83 0.78
C TYR A 376 -13.12 -30.63 -0.04
N LEU A 377 -13.46 -30.59 -1.33
CA LEU A 377 -13.18 -29.48 -2.23
C LEU A 377 -14.47 -28.72 -2.50
N VAL A 378 -14.46 -27.41 -2.24
CA VAL A 378 -15.52 -26.49 -2.65
C VAL A 378 -14.95 -25.41 -3.55
N ASP A 379 -15.41 -25.40 -4.80
CA ASP A 379 -15.11 -24.39 -5.81
C ASP A 379 -16.42 -23.70 -6.19
N SER A 380 -16.48 -22.38 -5.99
CA SER A 380 -17.73 -21.66 -5.96
C SER A 380 -17.55 -20.17 -6.20
N GLY A 381 -18.54 -19.53 -6.84
CA GLY A 381 -18.56 -18.09 -6.98
C GLY A 381 -19.96 -17.49 -7.14
N ALA A 382 -20.04 -16.17 -7.09
CA ALA A 382 -21.27 -15.39 -7.13
C ALA A 382 -21.14 -14.17 -8.04
N ILE A 383 -22.28 -13.66 -8.49
CA ILE A 383 -22.40 -12.38 -9.19
C ILE A 383 -23.23 -11.45 -8.31
N TYR A 384 -22.64 -10.31 -7.97
CA TYR A 384 -23.28 -9.18 -7.33
C TYR A 384 -23.35 -8.01 -8.31
N ARG A 385 -24.17 -6.98 -8.03
CA ARG A 385 -24.12 -5.73 -8.82
C ARG A 385 -22.74 -5.08 -8.79
N GLU A 386 -22.00 -5.28 -7.70
CA GLU A 386 -20.64 -4.76 -7.53
C GLU A 386 -19.56 -5.57 -8.26
N GLY A 387 -19.79 -6.85 -8.61
CA GLY A 387 -18.70 -7.66 -9.15
C GLY A 387 -19.00 -9.15 -9.23
N THR A 388 -18.11 -9.88 -9.91
CA THR A 388 -18.16 -11.35 -10.02
C THR A 388 -17.04 -11.96 -9.18
N THR A 389 -17.31 -13.06 -8.48
CA THR A 389 -16.36 -13.76 -7.62
C THR A 389 -16.11 -15.19 -8.12
N ASP A 390 -14.92 -15.70 -7.79
CA ASP A 390 -14.52 -17.09 -7.95
C ASP A 390 -13.57 -17.48 -6.80
N ILE A 391 -13.91 -18.55 -6.06
CA ILE A 391 -13.21 -18.94 -4.84
C ILE A 391 -13.25 -20.46 -4.69
N THR A 392 -12.06 -21.04 -4.56
CA THR A 392 -11.88 -22.45 -4.25
C THR A 392 -11.12 -22.65 -2.93
N ARG A 393 -11.65 -23.52 -2.07
CA ARG A 393 -10.94 -24.03 -0.88
C ARG A 393 -11.04 -25.55 -0.81
N THR A 394 -9.95 -26.16 -0.36
CA THR A 394 -9.90 -27.59 -0.03
C THR A 394 -9.68 -27.75 1.47
N MET A 395 -10.53 -28.57 2.10
CA MET A 395 -10.61 -28.78 3.53
C MET A 395 -10.50 -30.28 3.87
N HIS A 396 -10.19 -30.60 5.11
CA HIS A 396 -10.26 -31.92 5.72
C HIS A 396 -10.84 -31.74 7.12
N PHE A 397 -11.92 -32.42 7.53
CA PHE A 397 -12.53 -32.14 8.84
C PHE A 397 -11.98 -32.99 9.99
N GLY A 398 -11.29 -34.10 9.70
CA GLY A 398 -10.51 -34.89 10.67
C GLY A 398 -9.00 -34.69 10.51
N THR A 399 -8.25 -35.79 10.45
CA THR A 399 -6.78 -35.80 10.32
C THR A 399 -6.33 -36.15 8.89
N PRO A 400 -5.69 -35.23 8.14
CA PRO A 400 -5.20 -35.52 6.80
C PRO A 400 -3.95 -36.39 6.82
N THR A 401 -3.74 -37.16 5.75
CA THR A 401 -2.51 -37.94 5.51
C THR A 401 -1.32 -37.05 5.17
N ASP A 402 -0.10 -37.52 5.42
CA ASP A 402 1.12 -36.77 5.07
C ASP A 402 1.22 -36.46 3.57
N PHE A 403 0.75 -37.37 2.70
CA PHE A 403 0.73 -37.15 1.26
C PHE A 403 -0.29 -36.07 0.85
N GLN A 404 -1.46 -36.02 1.49
CA GLN A 404 -2.43 -34.93 1.28
C GLN A 404 -1.84 -33.57 1.72
N ARG A 405 -1.17 -33.52 2.87
CA ARG A 405 -0.50 -32.31 3.37
C ARG A 405 0.63 -31.83 2.45
N GLU A 406 1.44 -32.76 1.95
CA GLU A 406 2.50 -32.45 0.98
C GLU A 406 1.92 -31.88 -0.32
N CYS A 407 0.94 -32.55 -0.92
CA CYS A 407 0.30 -32.07 -2.15
C CYS A 407 -0.37 -30.71 -1.95
N TYR A 408 -1.07 -30.51 -0.84
CA TYR A 408 -1.70 -29.22 -0.51
C TYR A 408 -0.69 -28.10 -0.40
N THR A 409 0.42 -28.35 0.29
CA THR A 409 1.48 -27.35 0.47
C THR A 409 2.14 -26.99 -0.85
N ARG A 410 2.31 -27.95 -1.77
CA ARG A 410 2.85 -27.67 -3.12
C ARG A 410 1.90 -26.85 -3.98
N VAL A 411 0.59 -27.09 -3.89
CA VAL A 411 -0.43 -26.25 -4.53
C VAL A 411 -0.39 -24.83 -3.95
N LEU A 412 -0.30 -24.70 -2.62
CA LEU A 412 -0.16 -23.41 -1.93
C LEU A 412 1.10 -22.64 -2.35
N LYS A 413 2.26 -23.31 -2.46
CA LYS A 413 3.50 -22.72 -2.99
C LYS A 413 3.31 -22.18 -4.41
N GLY A 414 2.53 -22.88 -5.24
CA GLY A 414 2.18 -22.40 -6.58
C GLY A 414 1.37 -21.10 -6.55
N GLN A 415 0.41 -21.02 -5.64
CA GLN A 415 -0.43 -19.83 -5.47
C GLN A 415 0.41 -18.64 -4.97
N ILE A 416 1.27 -18.87 -3.98
CA ILE A 416 2.23 -17.90 -3.44
C ILE A 416 3.16 -17.39 -4.54
N ALA A 417 3.72 -18.30 -5.35
CA ALA A 417 4.66 -17.94 -6.41
C ALA A 417 4.06 -17.02 -7.47
N ILE A 418 2.75 -17.11 -7.73
CA ILE A 418 2.07 -16.15 -8.60
C ILE A 418 1.87 -14.83 -7.88
N VAL A 419 1.31 -14.81 -6.67
CA VAL A 419 0.95 -13.55 -6.00
C VAL A 419 2.17 -12.68 -5.65
N THR A 420 3.32 -13.31 -5.36
CA THR A 420 4.57 -12.59 -5.06
C THR A 420 5.40 -12.27 -6.31
N SER A 421 4.94 -12.64 -7.50
CA SER A 421 5.69 -12.38 -8.74
C SER A 421 5.64 -10.91 -9.14
N THR A 422 6.80 -10.39 -9.56
CA THR A 422 6.95 -9.08 -10.20
C THR A 422 7.47 -9.29 -11.62
N PHE A 423 6.87 -8.62 -12.61
CA PHE A 423 7.12 -8.87 -14.03
C PHE A 423 6.95 -7.60 -14.88
N PRO A 424 7.58 -7.51 -16.06
CA PRO A 424 7.45 -6.35 -16.94
C PRO A 424 6.03 -6.11 -17.45
N LEU A 425 5.69 -4.85 -17.70
CA LEU A 425 4.43 -4.45 -18.35
C LEU A 425 4.22 -5.22 -19.69
N LYS A 426 2.95 -5.57 -19.99
CA LYS A 426 2.55 -6.37 -21.16
C LYS A 426 3.13 -7.80 -21.22
N ILE A 427 3.60 -8.36 -20.10
CA ILE A 427 3.90 -9.80 -20.09
C ILE A 427 2.62 -10.60 -20.39
N ARG A 428 2.75 -11.61 -21.24
CA ARG A 428 1.66 -12.56 -21.54
C ARG A 428 1.44 -13.50 -20.36
N ALA A 429 0.20 -13.78 -20.05
CA ALA A 429 -0.21 -14.57 -18.88
C ALA A 429 0.35 -16.01 -18.91
N SER A 430 0.49 -16.60 -20.10
CA SER A 430 1.12 -17.92 -20.28
C SER A 430 2.57 -18.02 -19.77
N ARG A 431 3.28 -16.89 -19.59
CA ARG A 431 4.64 -16.87 -19.03
C ARG A 431 4.66 -17.04 -17.51
N ILE A 432 3.52 -16.81 -16.85
CA ILE A 432 3.38 -16.85 -15.38
C ILE A 432 2.95 -18.25 -14.89
N ASP A 433 2.29 -19.04 -15.75
CA ASP A 433 1.76 -20.38 -15.41
C ASP A 433 2.81 -21.33 -14.81
N ALA A 434 4.05 -21.27 -15.30
CA ALA A 434 5.16 -22.08 -14.78
C ALA A 434 5.46 -21.81 -13.30
N PHE A 435 5.20 -20.61 -12.77
CA PHE A 435 5.42 -20.27 -11.37
C PHE A 435 4.52 -21.10 -10.45
N ALA A 436 3.26 -21.29 -10.84
CA ALA A 436 2.32 -22.11 -10.09
C ALA A 436 2.67 -23.61 -10.11
N ARG A 437 3.17 -24.11 -11.25
CA ARG A 437 3.46 -25.55 -11.42
C ARG A 437 4.80 -25.99 -10.85
N ARG A 438 5.76 -25.07 -10.71
CA ARG A 438 7.15 -25.35 -10.31
C ARG A 438 7.25 -26.29 -9.10
N ALA A 439 6.46 -26.04 -8.06
CA ALA A 439 6.51 -26.83 -6.82
C ALA A 439 5.96 -28.27 -6.97
N LEU A 440 4.99 -28.48 -7.88
CA LEU A 440 4.44 -29.79 -8.20
C LEU A 440 5.39 -30.56 -9.14
N TRP A 441 5.92 -29.90 -10.17
CA TRP A 441 6.88 -30.49 -11.11
C TRP A 441 8.14 -31.02 -10.43
N ALA A 442 8.61 -30.35 -9.37
CA ALA A 442 9.76 -30.78 -8.58
C ALA A 442 9.63 -32.20 -8.01
N VAL A 443 8.42 -32.77 -7.96
CA VAL A 443 8.14 -34.14 -7.52
C VAL A 443 7.33 -34.96 -8.53
N GLY A 444 7.25 -34.51 -9.79
CA GLY A 444 6.54 -35.23 -10.85
C GLY A 444 5.01 -35.17 -10.76
N LEU A 445 4.46 -34.17 -10.08
CA LEU A 445 3.02 -33.92 -10.02
C LEU A 445 2.64 -32.76 -10.96
N ASP A 446 1.37 -32.71 -11.40
CA ASP A 446 0.83 -31.64 -12.26
C ASP A 446 -0.71 -31.59 -12.21
N TYR A 447 -1.34 -30.64 -12.92
CA TYR A 447 -2.79 -30.52 -13.12
C TYR A 447 -3.16 -30.15 -14.56
N ASN A 448 -4.36 -30.56 -15.02
CA ASN A 448 -4.75 -30.50 -16.43
C ASN A 448 -5.77 -29.38 -16.77
N HIS A 449 -5.72 -28.25 -16.05
CA HIS A 449 -6.49 -27.05 -16.38
C HIS A 449 -5.61 -25.79 -16.32
N GLY A 450 -6.18 -24.65 -16.72
CA GLY A 450 -5.51 -23.35 -16.60
C GLY A 450 -5.32 -22.96 -15.14
N THR A 451 -4.28 -22.17 -14.85
CA THR A 451 -4.01 -21.62 -13.51
C THR A 451 -4.78 -20.33 -13.24
N GLY A 452 -5.38 -19.72 -14.26
CA GLY A 452 -6.14 -18.50 -14.08
C GLY A 452 -6.83 -18.00 -15.33
N HIS A 453 -7.86 -17.18 -15.13
CA HIS A 453 -8.63 -16.51 -16.17
C HIS A 453 -9.08 -15.12 -15.71
N GLY A 454 -9.33 -14.21 -16.65
CA GLY A 454 -9.87 -12.89 -16.32
C GLY A 454 -11.28 -12.96 -15.72
N ILE A 455 -11.62 -12.02 -14.84
CA ILE A 455 -12.92 -11.94 -14.15
C ILE A 455 -13.71 -10.70 -14.58
N GLY A 456 -14.98 -10.90 -14.92
CA GLY A 456 -15.93 -9.85 -15.29
C GLY A 456 -16.43 -9.02 -14.11
N HIS A 457 -16.87 -7.77 -14.37
CA HIS A 457 -17.50 -6.92 -13.36
C HIS A 457 -19.02 -7.02 -13.44
N ALA A 458 -19.62 -7.78 -12.52
CA ALA A 458 -21.03 -8.17 -12.56
C ALA A 458 -21.39 -8.84 -13.90
N LEU A 459 -20.47 -9.63 -14.45
CA LEU A 459 -20.51 -10.25 -15.77
C LEU A 459 -19.96 -11.69 -15.68
N ASN A 460 -19.35 -12.21 -16.75
CA ASN A 460 -18.89 -13.59 -16.80
C ASN A 460 -17.71 -13.81 -15.84
N VAL A 461 -17.68 -14.99 -15.20
CA VAL A 461 -16.55 -15.42 -14.37
C VAL A 461 -15.30 -15.71 -15.20
N HIS A 462 -15.49 -16.17 -16.44
CA HIS A 462 -14.42 -16.37 -17.41
C HIS A 462 -14.49 -15.28 -18.48
N GLU A 463 -13.57 -14.34 -18.44
CA GLU A 463 -13.43 -13.29 -19.44
C GLU A 463 -11.99 -13.22 -20.00
N GLY A 464 -11.88 -13.04 -21.31
CA GLY A 464 -10.61 -12.74 -21.97
C GLY A 464 -10.21 -11.27 -21.84
N PRO A 465 -9.02 -10.88 -22.33
CA PRO A 465 -8.11 -11.71 -23.15
C PRO A 465 -7.05 -12.51 -22.37
N SER A 466 -6.89 -12.28 -21.07
CA SER A 466 -5.78 -12.84 -20.29
C SER A 466 -6.14 -14.17 -19.62
N TYR A 467 -5.32 -15.20 -19.84
CA TYR A 467 -5.47 -16.53 -19.24
C TYR A 467 -4.11 -17.09 -18.81
N ILE A 468 -3.94 -17.44 -17.54
CA ILE A 468 -2.71 -18.07 -17.03
C ILE A 468 -2.80 -19.56 -17.36
N ARG A 469 -2.13 -19.99 -18.44
CA ARG A 469 -2.18 -21.38 -18.94
C ARG A 469 -0.83 -21.80 -19.53
N SER A 470 -0.60 -23.11 -19.61
CA SER A 470 0.66 -23.69 -20.09
C SER A 470 0.93 -23.52 -21.59
N TYR A 471 -0.11 -23.21 -22.38
CA TYR A 471 0.00 -23.02 -23.83
C TYR A 471 -0.25 -21.57 -24.26
N TYR A 472 0.29 -21.23 -25.43
CA TYR A 472 0.21 -19.90 -26.00
C TYR A 472 -1.22 -19.53 -26.44
N MET A 473 -1.68 -18.35 -26.03
CA MET A 473 -2.95 -17.75 -26.48
C MET A 473 -2.65 -16.60 -27.46
N PRO A 474 -3.04 -16.69 -28.74
CA PRO A 474 -2.76 -15.65 -29.74
C PRO A 474 -3.36 -14.27 -29.41
N ASP A 475 -4.52 -14.26 -28.74
CA ASP A 475 -5.26 -13.03 -28.40
C ASP A 475 -4.80 -12.37 -27.09
N ASP A 476 -3.83 -12.96 -26.38
CA ASP A 476 -3.26 -12.39 -25.15
C ASP A 476 -2.38 -11.16 -25.46
N GLN A 477 -2.92 -9.99 -25.11
CA GLN A 477 -2.28 -8.67 -25.28
C GLN A 477 -1.35 -8.31 -24.10
N GLY A 478 -1.21 -9.19 -23.12
CA GLY A 478 -0.41 -9.01 -21.92
C GLY A 478 -1.13 -8.24 -20.81
N TYR A 479 -0.66 -8.43 -19.57
CA TYR A 479 -1.23 -7.79 -18.39
C TYR A 479 -1.03 -6.27 -18.36
N ARG A 480 -2.03 -5.60 -17.79
CA ARG A 480 -2.06 -4.17 -17.49
C ARG A 480 -2.60 -3.97 -16.08
N ALA A 481 -2.22 -2.88 -15.44
CA ALA A 481 -2.78 -2.49 -14.15
C ALA A 481 -4.32 -2.46 -14.21
N ASN A 482 -4.96 -2.77 -13.08
CA ASN A 482 -6.42 -2.92 -12.91
C ASN A 482 -7.08 -4.07 -13.71
N MET A 483 -6.32 -5.03 -14.25
CA MET A 483 -6.90 -6.32 -14.66
C MET A 483 -7.13 -7.22 -13.44
N PHE A 484 -8.22 -7.98 -13.45
CA PHE A 484 -8.56 -8.96 -12.41
C PHE A 484 -8.50 -10.37 -13.01
N THR A 485 -7.81 -11.30 -12.35
CA THR A 485 -7.64 -12.68 -12.80
C THR A 485 -7.74 -13.65 -11.63
N SER A 486 -8.20 -14.88 -11.85
CA SER A 486 -8.04 -15.96 -10.86
C SER A 486 -6.60 -16.46 -10.81
N ASN A 487 -6.24 -17.06 -9.68
CA ASN A 487 -5.01 -17.78 -9.38
C ASN A 487 -5.40 -19.09 -8.68
N GLU A 488 -5.57 -20.14 -9.48
CA GLU A 488 -6.23 -21.40 -9.16
C GLU A 488 -5.35 -22.66 -9.39
N PRO A 489 -4.14 -22.78 -8.82
CA PRO A 489 -3.38 -24.02 -8.92
C PRO A 489 -4.13 -25.20 -8.27
N GLY A 490 -3.86 -26.41 -8.78
CA GLY A 490 -4.51 -27.62 -8.27
C GLY A 490 -3.66 -28.89 -8.36
N TYR A 491 -4.19 -29.97 -7.81
CA TYR A 491 -3.68 -31.33 -7.94
C TYR A 491 -4.82 -32.32 -7.71
N TYR A 492 -4.96 -33.30 -8.61
CA TYR A 492 -6.10 -34.23 -8.60
C TYR A 492 -5.60 -35.66 -8.68
N ARG A 493 -5.85 -36.44 -7.62
CA ARG A 493 -5.55 -37.88 -7.60
C ARG A 493 -6.83 -38.65 -7.89
N GLU A 494 -6.91 -39.15 -9.12
CA GLU A 494 -8.06 -39.88 -9.62
C GLU A 494 -8.50 -40.99 -8.65
N GLY A 495 -9.81 -41.04 -8.36
CA GLY A 495 -10.39 -42.02 -7.45
C GLY A 495 -10.16 -41.76 -5.96
N GLU A 496 -9.36 -40.75 -5.57
CA GLU A 496 -9.01 -40.51 -4.16
C GLU A 496 -9.42 -39.13 -3.64
N PHE A 497 -8.79 -38.05 -4.12
CA PHE A 497 -9.06 -36.68 -3.67
C PHE A 497 -8.57 -35.63 -4.67
N GLY A 498 -9.14 -34.42 -4.60
CA GLY A 498 -8.62 -33.25 -5.31
C GLY A 498 -8.25 -32.13 -4.35
N ILE A 499 -7.31 -31.30 -4.79
CA ILE A 499 -6.86 -30.10 -4.13
C ILE A 499 -6.89 -28.99 -5.16
N ARG A 500 -7.54 -27.88 -4.82
CA ARG A 500 -7.43 -26.62 -5.56
C ARG A 500 -7.54 -25.49 -4.56
N LEU A 501 -6.77 -24.44 -4.81
CA LEU A 501 -6.77 -23.21 -4.05
C LEU A 501 -6.90 -22.08 -5.03
N GLU A 502 -7.89 -21.21 -4.82
CA GLU A 502 -8.15 -20.13 -5.77
C GLU A 502 -8.44 -18.82 -5.06
N ASN A 503 -7.75 -17.78 -5.54
CA ASN A 503 -7.99 -16.39 -5.18
C ASN A 503 -8.14 -15.55 -6.44
N ILE A 504 -8.93 -14.49 -6.37
CA ILE A 504 -8.94 -13.43 -7.36
C ILE A 504 -7.86 -12.42 -7.00
N ILE A 505 -7.00 -12.12 -7.97
CA ILE A 505 -5.89 -11.19 -7.83
C ILE A 505 -6.04 -10.03 -8.81
N LYS A 506 -5.66 -8.84 -8.37
CA LYS A 506 -5.62 -7.61 -9.17
C LYS A 506 -4.19 -7.34 -9.61
N VAL A 507 -4.01 -7.01 -10.88
CA VAL A 507 -2.73 -6.54 -11.42
C VAL A 507 -2.49 -5.11 -10.95
N VAL A 508 -1.34 -4.85 -10.31
CA VAL A 508 -0.94 -3.55 -9.78
C VAL A 508 0.40 -3.12 -10.35
N GLU A 509 0.63 -1.81 -10.44
CA GLU A 509 1.95 -1.29 -10.78
C GLU A 509 2.91 -1.48 -9.61
N VAL A 510 4.15 -1.87 -9.91
CA VAL A 510 5.21 -2.06 -8.90
C VAL A 510 6.34 -1.09 -9.21
N GLN A 511 6.67 -0.26 -8.23
CA GLN A 511 7.84 0.60 -8.29
C GLN A 511 9.05 -0.18 -7.78
N LEU A 512 10.06 -0.32 -8.65
CA LEU A 512 11.34 -0.95 -8.34
C LEU A 512 12.43 0.09 -8.52
N ASP A 513 13.50 -0.01 -7.73
CA ASP A 513 14.68 0.86 -7.85
C ASP A 513 15.31 0.81 -9.26
N ASN A 514 15.12 -0.32 -9.94
CA ASN A 514 15.60 -0.56 -11.29
C ASN A 514 14.44 -0.70 -12.28
N ASN A 515 14.43 0.11 -13.34
CA ASN A 515 13.42 0.07 -14.40
C ASN A 515 14.06 -0.17 -15.76
N PHE A 516 14.18 -1.45 -16.15
CA PHE A 516 14.80 -1.84 -17.41
C PHE A 516 14.11 -1.15 -18.61
N GLN A 517 14.87 -0.27 -19.28
CA GLN A 517 14.42 0.52 -20.44
C GLN A 517 13.16 1.38 -20.19
N ASN A 518 12.88 1.76 -18.94
CA ASN A 518 11.66 2.50 -18.57
C ASN A 518 10.35 1.80 -18.99
N LEU A 519 10.35 0.45 -19.06
CA LEU A 519 9.18 -0.32 -19.48
C LEU A 519 8.08 -0.38 -18.40
N GLY A 520 8.45 -0.18 -17.14
CA GLY A 520 7.56 -0.35 -15.99
C GLY A 520 7.35 -1.82 -15.61
N PHE A 521 7.08 -2.05 -14.34
CA PHE A 521 6.83 -3.38 -13.78
C PHE A 521 5.44 -3.44 -13.16
N LEU A 522 4.91 -4.65 -13.17
CA LEU A 522 3.62 -5.03 -12.60
C LEU A 522 3.84 -6.15 -11.58
N GLY A 523 2.89 -6.28 -10.68
CA GLY A 523 2.76 -7.40 -9.77
C GLY A 523 1.30 -7.71 -9.54
N PHE A 524 1.02 -8.52 -8.52
CA PHE A 524 -0.33 -8.90 -8.15
C PHE A 524 -0.64 -8.49 -6.71
N GLN A 525 -1.90 -8.11 -6.49
CA GLN A 525 -2.50 -7.88 -5.18
C GLN A 525 -3.59 -8.92 -4.97
N ASP A 526 -3.54 -9.66 -3.86
CA ASP A 526 -4.60 -10.62 -3.50
C ASP A 526 -5.86 -9.91 -2.98
N LEU A 527 -7.02 -10.38 -3.40
CA LEU A 527 -8.32 -9.81 -3.02
C LEU A 527 -9.32 -10.86 -2.50
N THR A 528 -8.92 -12.14 -2.37
CA THR A 528 -9.78 -13.19 -1.81
C THR A 528 -9.37 -13.54 -0.39
N PHE A 529 -10.15 -13.08 0.58
CA PHE A 529 -9.83 -13.17 2.02
C PHE A 529 -10.45 -14.38 2.73
N VAL A 530 -10.40 -15.58 2.13
CA VAL A 530 -10.89 -16.82 2.76
C VAL A 530 -9.70 -17.60 3.35
N PRO A 531 -9.71 -18.02 4.63
CA PRO A 531 -8.58 -18.70 5.25
C PRO A 531 -8.17 -19.99 4.54
N TYR A 532 -6.87 -20.30 4.58
CA TYR A 532 -6.32 -21.62 4.23
C TYR A 532 -6.40 -22.55 5.43
N GLN A 533 -6.47 -23.86 5.17
CA GLN A 533 -6.58 -24.82 6.27
C GLN A 533 -5.21 -25.21 6.80
N HIS A 534 -4.82 -24.66 7.96
CA HIS A 534 -3.49 -24.83 8.54
C HIS A 534 -3.04 -26.29 8.71
N LYS A 535 -3.93 -27.22 9.09
CA LYS A 535 -3.55 -28.64 9.26
C LYS A 535 -3.21 -29.36 7.95
N LEU A 536 -3.61 -28.81 6.81
CA LEU A 536 -3.19 -29.29 5.50
C LEU A 536 -1.83 -28.71 5.07
N ILE A 537 -1.28 -27.75 5.80
CA ILE A 537 0.01 -27.14 5.51
C ILE A 537 1.12 -27.94 6.21
N LYS A 538 2.16 -28.26 5.44
CA LYS A 538 3.38 -28.92 5.87
C LYS A 538 4.48 -27.87 5.92
N HIS A 539 4.56 -27.17 7.05
CA HIS A 539 5.40 -25.98 7.24
C HIS A 539 6.87 -26.18 6.85
N GLU A 540 7.41 -27.38 7.04
CA GLU A 540 8.76 -27.75 6.64
C GLU A 540 9.02 -27.75 5.12
N LEU A 541 7.98 -27.67 4.29
CA LEU A 541 8.10 -27.52 2.82
C LEU A 541 8.08 -26.05 2.37
N LEU A 542 7.75 -25.11 3.25
CA LEU A 542 7.73 -23.67 2.96
C LEU A 542 9.10 -23.07 3.28
N THR A 543 9.61 -22.25 2.38
CA THR A 543 10.77 -21.38 2.62
C THR A 543 10.35 -20.15 3.43
N ALA A 544 11.30 -19.44 4.02
CA ALA A 544 11.01 -18.19 4.75
C ALA A 544 10.27 -17.15 3.87
N GLU A 545 10.62 -17.06 2.59
CA GLU A 545 9.94 -16.20 1.61
C GLU A 545 8.51 -16.65 1.27
N GLU A 546 8.21 -17.94 1.45
CA GLU A 546 6.87 -18.53 1.28
C GLU A 546 6.08 -18.58 2.60
N PHE A 547 6.58 -17.92 3.65
CA PHE A 547 5.82 -17.51 4.84
C PHE A 547 5.46 -16.02 4.77
N PRO A 548 4.55 -15.62 3.87
CA PRO A 548 4.16 -14.23 3.77
C PRO A 548 3.27 -13.80 4.95
N ASP A 549 3.45 -12.55 5.39
CA ASP A 549 2.69 -11.88 6.45
C ASP A 549 1.15 -11.91 6.23
N PHE A 550 0.66 -12.19 5.01
CA PHE A 550 -0.77 -12.29 4.71
C PHE A 550 -1.48 -13.50 5.35
N LEU A 551 -0.74 -14.53 5.81
CA LEU A 551 -1.34 -15.65 6.55
C LEU A 551 -1.80 -15.27 7.97
N ILE A 552 -1.57 -14.02 8.41
CA ILE A 552 -1.81 -13.57 9.79
C ILE A 552 -2.86 -12.44 9.89
N THR A 553 -3.31 -11.80 8.81
CA THR A 553 -4.17 -10.60 8.93
C THR A 553 -5.38 -10.61 8.00
N THR A 554 -6.52 -11.11 8.48
CA THR A 554 -7.84 -10.76 7.93
C THR A 554 -8.59 -9.89 8.94
N THR A 555 -8.38 -8.59 8.89
CA THR A 555 -9.16 -7.62 9.68
C THR A 555 -10.45 -7.29 8.92
N MET A 556 -11.61 -7.59 9.52
CA MET A 556 -12.95 -7.32 8.96
C MET A 556 -13.19 -5.82 8.72
N ILE A 557 -13.83 -5.45 7.60
CA ILE A 557 -14.45 -4.12 7.41
C ILE A 557 -15.92 -4.18 7.84
N ILE A 558 -16.17 -3.84 9.09
CA ILE A 558 -17.41 -3.22 9.58
C ILE A 558 -17.29 -1.73 9.17
N PRO A 559 -18.37 -0.98 8.83
CA PRO A 559 -18.25 0.47 8.61
C PRO A 559 -17.47 1.08 9.76
N THR A 560 -16.25 1.54 9.45
CA THR A 560 -15.29 1.98 10.44
C THR A 560 -15.79 3.30 11.04
N ALA A 561 -15.47 3.56 12.31
CA ALA A 561 -15.75 4.85 12.94
C ALA A 561 -15.29 6.04 12.07
N SER A 562 -14.24 5.85 11.26
CA SER A 562 -13.67 6.84 10.34
C SER A 562 -14.64 7.32 9.25
N ALA A 563 -15.52 6.46 8.71
CA ALA A 563 -16.49 6.88 7.68
C ALA A 563 -17.58 7.81 8.25
N ALA A 564 -18.03 7.54 9.47
CA ALA A 564 -19.00 8.38 10.17
C ALA A 564 -18.41 9.76 10.50
N ILE A 565 -17.14 9.81 10.92
CA ILE A 565 -16.42 11.06 11.22
C ILE A 565 -16.34 11.96 9.97
N LEU A 566 -15.95 11.41 8.81
CA LEU A 566 -15.90 12.19 7.56
C LEU A 566 -17.28 12.70 7.14
N THR A 567 -18.33 11.91 7.35
CA THR A 567 -19.71 12.33 7.05
C THR A 567 -20.14 13.51 7.92
N ALA A 568 -19.88 13.44 9.23
CA ALA A 568 -20.17 14.52 10.17
C ALA A 568 -19.39 15.80 9.84
N LEU A 569 -18.10 15.67 9.51
CA LEU A 569 -17.26 16.81 9.12
C LEU A 569 -17.80 17.51 7.87
N ARG A 570 -18.19 16.75 6.84
CA ARG A 570 -18.75 17.31 5.60
C ARG A 570 -20.08 18.03 5.83
N ALA A 571 -20.91 17.56 6.75
CA ALA A 571 -22.15 18.26 7.12
C ALA A 571 -21.87 19.65 7.74
N LEU A 572 -20.85 19.77 8.59
CA LEU A 572 -20.40 21.07 9.11
C LEU A 572 -19.79 21.94 8.02
N MET A 573 -19.02 21.37 7.09
CA MET A 573 -18.47 22.10 5.95
C MET A 573 -19.57 22.71 5.07
N ILE A 574 -20.64 21.97 4.78
CA ILE A 574 -21.80 22.48 4.03
C ILE A 574 -22.46 23.64 4.77
N THR A 575 -22.67 23.50 6.08
CA THR A 575 -23.25 24.55 6.93
C THR A 575 -22.41 25.82 6.92
N ASN A 576 -21.09 25.68 6.85
CA ASN A 576 -20.14 26.79 6.73
C ASN A 576 -19.86 27.24 5.28
N SER A 577 -20.57 26.68 4.29
CA SER A 577 -20.41 26.96 2.85
C SER A 577 -18.98 26.75 2.34
N LEU A 578 -18.36 25.63 2.72
CA LEU A 578 -16.99 25.26 2.35
C LEU A 578 -16.99 24.12 1.31
N SER A 579 -16.06 24.19 0.36
CA SER A 579 -15.80 23.11 -0.60
C SER A 579 -14.63 22.21 -0.16
N ALA A 580 -13.73 22.75 0.67
CA ALA A 580 -12.64 22.00 1.29
C ALA A 580 -12.35 22.52 2.70
N TYR A 581 -11.85 21.65 3.57
CA TYR A 581 -11.40 21.98 4.91
C TYR A 581 -10.02 21.36 5.16
N ILE A 582 -9.07 22.17 5.60
CA ILE A 582 -7.69 21.77 5.85
C ILE A 582 -7.50 21.54 7.35
N VAL A 583 -6.95 20.37 7.70
CA VAL A 583 -6.64 19.96 9.07
C VAL A 583 -5.14 19.62 9.14
N PRO A 584 -4.30 20.59 9.53
CA PRO A 584 -2.87 20.37 9.73
C PRO A 584 -2.58 19.48 10.96
N ALA A 585 -1.32 19.09 11.15
CA ALA A 585 -0.90 18.34 12.33
C ALA A 585 -0.73 19.25 13.54
N GLU A 586 -0.33 20.49 13.30
CA GLU A 586 0.14 21.48 14.25
C GLU A 586 -0.97 22.01 15.17
N ASP A 587 -0.58 22.46 16.36
CA ASP A 587 -1.42 23.16 17.32
C ASP A 587 -1.30 24.69 17.22
N GLU A 588 -1.93 25.40 18.15
CA GLU A 588 -2.01 26.85 18.21
C GLU A 588 -0.66 27.54 18.50
N HIS A 589 0.36 26.76 18.88
CA HIS A 589 1.73 27.19 19.18
C HIS A 589 2.77 26.60 18.22
N TYR A 590 2.32 25.86 17.20
CA TYR A 590 3.19 25.18 16.25
C TYR A 590 4.15 24.18 16.94
N THR A 591 3.68 23.52 18.00
CA THR A 591 4.47 22.49 18.70
C THR A 591 4.73 21.29 17.79
N GLU A 592 5.90 20.70 17.93
CA GLU A 592 6.25 19.49 17.20
C GLU A 592 5.50 18.26 17.74
N PHE A 593 5.48 18.10 19.07
CA PHE A 593 4.72 17.05 19.74
C PHE A 593 3.40 17.61 20.21
N VAL A 594 2.33 17.21 19.54
CA VAL A 594 0.99 17.75 19.80
C VAL A 594 0.31 16.95 20.91
N ALA A 595 -0.20 17.65 21.93
CA ALA A 595 -0.95 17.04 23.02
C ALA A 595 -2.22 16.34 22.51
N GLU A 596 -2.66 15.29 23.19
CA GLU A 596 -3.79 14.44 22.74
C GLU A 596 -5.05 15.23 22.41
N CYS A 597 -5.36 16.29 23.17
CA CYS A 597 -6.53 17.14 22.94
C CYS A 597 -6.45 17.97 21.63
N HIS A 598 -5.27 18.08 20.99
CA HIS A 598 -5.05 18.80 19.73
C HIS A 598 -4.77 17.86 18.54
N GLN A 599 -4.76 16.53 18.72
CA GLN A 599 -4.49 15.53 17.67
C GLN A 599 -5.67 15.33 16.68
N ARG A 600 -6.22 16.43 16.16
CA ARG A 600 -7.40 16.50 15.29
C ARG A 600 -7.24 15.70 14.01
N ARG A 601 -6.07 15.79 13.36
CA ARG A 601 -5.73 15.00 12.16
C ARG A 601 -5.74 13.49 12.48
N GLY A 602 -5.13 13.08 13.59
CA GLY A 602 -5.14 11.69 14.04
C GLY A 602 -6.54 11.18 14.34
N TYR A 603 -7.40 12.00 14.94
CA TYR A 603 -8.80 11.65 15.18
C TYR A 603 -9.56 11.35 13.87
N ILE A 604 -9.45 12.21 12.85
CA ILE A 604 -10.20 12.03 11.59
C ILE A 604 -9.62 10.99 10.64
N SER A 605 -8.30 10.77 10.66
CA SER A 605 -7.61 9.91 9.70
C SER A 605 -7.09 8.59 10.27
N LYS A 606 -7.00 8.47 11.60
CA LYS A 606 -6.26 7.45 12.34
C LYS A 606 -4.73 7.50 12.19
N PHE A 607 -4.21 8.34 11.31
CA PHE A 607 -2.77 8.51 11.13
C PHE A 607 -2.14 9.31 12.29
N THR A 608 -1.17 8.69 12.97
CA THR A 608 -0.54 9.16 14.21
C THR A 608 0.87 9.73 14.01
N GLY A 609 1.44 9.67 12.80
CA GLY A 609 2.77 10.24 12.51
C GLY A 609 2.87 11.73 12.84
N SER A 610 4.04 12.24 13.24
CA SER A 610 4.14 13.63 13.73
C SER A 610 3.93 14.68 12.64
N ALA A 611 4.16 14.35 11.36
CA ALA A 611 4.00 15.27 10.24
C ALA A 611 2.88 14.85 9.28
N GLY A 612 2.06 15.81 8.84
CA GLY A 612 1.14 15.63 7.73
C GLY A 612 -0.09 16.51 7.78
N THR A 613 -0.70 16.78 6.63
CA THR A 613 -1.88 17.63 6.50
C THR A 613 -3.02 16.86 5.84
N ALA A 614 -4.17 16.81 6.51
CA ALA A 614 -5.39 16.27 5.95
C ALA A 614 -6.18 17.36 5.22
N ILE A 615 -6.73 17.03 4.06
CA ILE A 615 -7.66 17.89 3.30
C ILE A 615 -8.91 17.07 3.00
N VAL A 616 -10.04 17.54 3.52
CA VAL A 616 -11.35 16.94 3.26
C VAL A 616 -12.12 17.86 2.33
N THR A 617 -12.69 17.31 1.26
CA THR A 617 -13.54 18.05 0.32
C THR A 617 -15.01 17.66 0.47
N THR A 618 -15.90 18.55 0.04
CA THR A 618 -17.33 18.27 -0.09
C THR A 618 -17.94 19.06 -1.24
N ASN A 619 -18.98 18.48 -1.85
CA ASN A 619 -19.93 19.18 -2.71
C ASN A 619 -21.25 19.45 -1.94
N SER A 620 -22.27 19.96 -2.65
CA SER A 620 -23.58 20.27 -2.06
C SER A 620 -24.38 19.04 -1.62
N THR A 621 -24.01 17.83 -2.03
CA THR A 621 -24.69 16.58 -1.64
C THR A 621 -24.00 15.88 -0.46
N GLY A 622 -22.88 16.41 0.04
CA GLY A 622 -22.10 15.79 1.13
C GLY A 622 -21.06 14.77 0.68
N GLU A 623 -20.81 14.68 -0.62
CA GLU A 623 -19.81 13.78 -1.22
C GLU A 623 -18.50 14.53 -1.46
N GLY A 624 -17.37 13.82 -1.38
CA GLY A 624 -16.05 14.35 -1.69
C GLY A 624 -14.95 13.33 -1.42
N VAL A 625 -13.71 13.77 -1.54
CA VAL A 625 -12.50 12.99 -1.23
C VAL A 625 -11.86 13.45 0.08
N ALA A 626 -11.14 12.55 0.76
CA ALA A 626 -10.29 12.86 1.89
C ALA A 626 -8.84 12.47 1.52
N LEU A 627 -7.91 13.40 1.72
CA LEU A 627 -6.53 13.31 1.27
C LEU A 627 -5.60 13.60 2.44
N LEU A 628 -4.47 12.90 2.54
CA LEU A 628 -3.48 13.17 3.57
C LEU A 628 -2.09 13.30 2.94
N TRP A 629 -1.48 14.48 3.04
CA TRP A 629 -0.09 14.69 2.70
C TRP A 629 0.78 14.36 3.90
N THR A 630 1.82 13.57 3.71
CA THR A 630 2.91 13.38 4.69
C THR A 630 4.20 13.11 3.93
N ASP A 631 5.34 13.18 4.61
CA ASP A 631 6.68 12.99 4.01
C ASP A 631 7.18 11.54 4.12
N GLY A 632 8.35 11.27 3.54
CA GLY A 632 8.93 9.93 3.39
C GLY A 632 9.13 9.15 4.69
N ARG A 633 9.17 9.82 5.83
CA ARG A 633 9.25 9.15 7.15
C ARG A 633 7.99 8.34 7.46
N TYR A 634 6.86 8.68 6.83
CA TYR A 634 5.54 8.26 7.26
C TYR A 634 4.69 7.60 6.17
N TYR A 635 5.18 7.42 4.94
CA TYR A 635 4.36 6.81 3.87
C TYR A 635 3.81 5.43 4.27
N PHE A 636 4.69 4.57 4.75
CA PHE A 636 4.34 3.21 5.16
C PHE A 636 3.42 3.22 6.39
N GLN A 637 3.73 4.05 7.41
CA GLN A 637 2.88 4.20 8.58
C GLN A 637 1.47 4.68 8.19
N ALA A 638 1.37 5.66 7.29
CA ALA A 638 0.09 6.19 6.83
C ALA A 638 -0.73 5.13 6.07
N GLU A 639 -0.10 4.28 5.25
CA GLU A 639 -0.76 3.17 4.56
C GLU A 639 -1.26 2.07 5.52
N GLN A 640 -0.57 1.88 6.65
CA GLN A 640 -0.99 0.93 7.69
C GLN A 640 -2.10 1.46 8.58
N GLU A 641 -2.03 2.73 8.97
CA GLU A 641 -2.94 3.31 9.97
C GLU A 641 -4.23 3.86 9.38
N MET A 642 -4.19 4.40 8.15
CA MET A 642 -5.37 5.00 7.52
C MET A 642 -6.27 3.95 6.88
N ASP A 643 -7.58 4.19 6.89
CA ASP A 643 -8.51 3.45 6.06
C ASP A 643 -8.37 3.93 4.60
N MET A 644 -7.54 3.22 3.83
CA MET A 644 -7.22 3.58 2.44
C MET A 644 -8.43 3.49 1.48
N ASN A 645 -9.59 3.01 1.95
CA ASN A 645 -10.85 3.10 1.20
C ASN A 645 -11.51 4.48 1.32
N LEU A 646 -11.16 5.24 2.38
CA LEU A 646 -11.69 6.56 2.67
C LEU A 646 -10.67 7.67 2.39
N TRP A 647 -9.40 7.38 2.66
CA TRP A 647 -8.29 8.31 2.56
C TRP A 647 -7.36 7.96 1.40
N ARG A 648 -6.93 8.98 0.67
CA ARG A 648 -5.84 8.87 -0.31
C ARG A 648 -4.57 9.51 0.26
N LEU A 649 -3.52 8.71 0.37
CA LEU A 649 -2.19 9.18 0.73
C LEU A 649 -1.60 10.00 -0.43
N MET A 650 -1.05 11.16 -0.10
CA MET A 650 -0.32 12.05 -0.99
C MET A 650 1.14 12.09 -0.51
N ARG A 651 2.03 11.38 -1.21
CA ARG A 651 3.43 11.18 -0.80
C ARG A 651 4.27 12.45 -1.04
N ASP A 652 4.27 13.37 -0.08
CA ASP A 652 4.90 14.68 -0.21
C ASP A 652 6.41 14.56 -0.40
N GLY A 653 6.97 15.36 -1.32
CA GLY A 653 8.39 15.28 -1.71
C GLY A 653 8.72 14.27 -2.83
N THR A 654 7.75 13.48 -3.31
CA THR A 654 7.96 12.59 -4.47
C THR A 654 7.64 13.27 -5.80
N SER A 655 8.42 12.95 -6.85
CA SER A 655 8.18 13.46 -8.20
C SER A 655 6.79 13.01 -8.70
N GLY A 656 5.92 13.97 -9.04
CA GLY A 656 4.58 13.72 -9.55
C GLY A 656 3.45 13.90 -8.53
N THR A 657 3.76 14.03 -7.23
CA THR A 657 2.75 14.40 -6.22
C THR A 657 2.52 15.91 -6.23
N PRO A 658 1.29 16.41 -6.46
CA PRO A 658 1.01 17.85 -6.44
C PRO A 658 1.11 18.39 -5.03
N THR A 659 1.47 19.67 -4.91
CA THR A 659 1.36 20.39 -3.64
C THR A 659 -0.10 20.51 -3.22
N GLN A 660 -0.36 20.74 -1.94
CA GLN A 660 -1.71 20.95 -1.41
C GLN A 660 -2.47 22.04 -2.18
N ALA A 661 -1.83 23.19 -2.39
CA ALA A 661 -2.39 24.31 -3.13
C ALA A 661 -2.64 23.95 -4.61
N GLN A 662 -1.68 23.29 -5.26
CA GLN A 662 -1.84 22.84 -6.65
C GLN A 662 -3.05 21.92 -6.78
N TRP A 663 -3.15 20.90 -5.93
CA TRP A 663 -4.26 19.95 -5.96
C TRP A 663 -5.61 20.66 -5.77
N LEU A 664 -5.72 21.56 -4.78
CA LEU A 664 -6.94 22.35 -4.55
C LEU A 664 -7.31 23.18 -5.78
N THR A 665 -6.34 23.84 -6.42
CA THR A 665 -6.60 24.66 -7.60
C THR A 665 -6.96 23.89 -8.87
N GLU A 666 -6.52 22.64 -8.99
CA GLU A 666 -6.82 21.78 -10.14
C GLU A 666 -8.16 21.04 -9.98
N ASN A 667 -8.63 20.82 -8.75
CA ASN A 667 -9.77 19.94 -8.46
C ASN A 667 -11.01 20.69 -7.93
N LEU A 668 -10.90 21.93 -7.46
CA LEU A 668 -12.05 22.72 -7.01
C LEU A 668 -12.59 23.65 -8.11
N ALA A 669 -13.91 23.83 -8.12
CA ALA A 669 -14.56 24.76 -9.03
C ALA A 669 -14.22 26.22 -8.71
N ALA A 670 -14.25 27.09 -9.71
CA ALA A 670 -14.04 28.52 -9.51
C ALA A 670 -15.01 29.09 -8.46
N ASN A 671 -14.52 30.00 -7.61
CA ASN A 671 -15.20 30.59 -6.45
C ASN A 671 -15.44 29.63 -5.27
N SER A 672 -14.87 28.41 -5.29
CA SER A 672 -14.89 27.52 -4.12
C SER A 672 -14.16 28.15 -2.92
N ARG A 673 -14.69 27.84 -1.72
CA ARG A 673 -14.18 28.32 -0.44
C ARG A 673 -13.43 27.19 0.27
N VAL A 674 -12.16 27.44 0.59
CA VAL A 674 -11.30 26.51 1.33
C VAL A 674 -11.19 27.03 2.76
N GLY A 675 -11.71 26.27 3.72
CA GLY A 675 -11.67 26.63 5.14
C GLY A 675 -10.44 26.07 5.84
N VAL A 676 -9.90 26.84 6.79
CA VAL A 676 -8.89 26.37 7.72
C VAL A 676 -9.06 27.10 9.06
N ASP A 677 -8.74 26.44 10.15
CA ASP A 677 -8.64 27.09 11.45
C ASP A 677 -7.42 28.03 11.45
N PRO A 678 -7.60 29.36 11.57
CA PRO A 678 -6.49 30.31 11.51
C PRO A 678 -5.53 30.16 12.70
N ALA A 679 -5.91 29.47 13.78
CA ALA A 679 -5.02 29.22 14.90
C ALA A 679 -3.95 28.18 14.56
N LEU A 680 -4.15 27.35 13.54
CA LEU A 680 -3.24 26.25 13.18
C LEU A 680 -2.31 26.58 12.00
N TYR A 681 -2.43 27.79 11.45
CA TYR A 681 -1.59 28.28 10.36
C TYR A 681 -0.69 29.40 10.84
N THR A 682 0.55 29.43 10.36
CA THR A 682 1.40 30.61 10.45
C THR A 682 0.99 31.66 9.41
N LYS A 683 1.42 32.92 9.59
CA LYS A 683 1.22 33.95 8.56
C LYS A 683 1.83 33.56 7.21
N GLY A 684 3.04 32.98 7.22
CA GLY A 684 3.73 32.57 5.99
C GLY A 684 2.98 31.47 5.24
N THR A 685 2.51 30.45 5.97
CA THR A 685 1.70 29.37 5.40
C THR A 685 0.38 29.90 4.84
N TRP A 686 -0.29 30.79 5.58
CA TRP A 686 -1.52 31.44 5.14
C TRP A 686 -1.33 32.24 3.84
N ASP A 687 -0.38 33.18 3.83
CA ASP A 687 -0.15 34.06 2.68
C ASP A 687 0.20 33.24 1.42
N ASN A 688 1.01 32.18 1.58
CA ASN A 688 1.42 31.31 0.49
C ASN A 688 0.24 30.54 -0.10
N MET A 689 -0.61 29.94 0.75
CA MET A 689 -1.81 29.22 0.32
C MET A 689 -2.82 30.20 -0.31
N GLU A 690 -3.08 31.34 0.32
CA GLU A 690 -4.01 32.35 -0.16
C GLU A 690 -3.61 32.89 -1.54
N SER A 691 -2.32 33.21 -1.73
CA SER A 691 -1.80 33.70 -3.02
C SER A 691 -2.03 32.68 -4.14
N GLN A 692 -1.77 31.40 -3.89
CA GLN A 692 -1.94 30.33 -4.89
C GLN A 692 -3.41 30.07 -5.22
N LEU A 693 -4.27 30.01 -4.21
CA LEU A 693 -5.71 29.83 -4.39
C LEU A 693 -6.34 31.02 -5.13
N ARG A 694 -5.98 32.25 -4.77
CA ARG A 694 -6.51 33.47 -5.40
C ARG A 694 -6.16 33.56 -6.88
N ALA A 695 -4.98 33.08 -7.29
CA ALA A 695 -4.56 33.04 -8.69
C ALA A 695 -5.51 32.19 -9.59
N LYS A 696 -6.37 31.37 -9.00
CA LYS A 696 -7.34 30.50 -9.67
C LYS A 696 -8.79 30.80 -9.26
N ASN A 697 -9.05 32.00 -8.75
CA ASN A 697 -10.36 32.44 -8.27
C ASN A 697 -10.94 31.55 -7.15
N LEU A 698 -10.09 30.99 -6.29
CA LEU A 698 -10.50 30.34 -5.04
C LEU A 698 -10.25 31.27 -3.86
N SER A 699 -10.97 31.07 -2.75
CA SER A 699 -10.79 31.87 -1.54
C SER A 699 -10.42 31.01 -0.34
N LEU A 700 -9.34 31.35 0.35
CA LEU A 700 -9.03 30.83 1.68
C LEU A 700 -9.86 31.56 2.74
N VAL A 701 -10.50 30.81 3.63
CA VAL A 701 -11.46 31.33 4.61
C VAL A 701 -11.05 30.90 6.01
N ALA A 702 -10.99 31.86 6.93
CA ALA A 702 -10.69 31.58 8.32
C ALA A 702 -11.96 31.11 9.04
N ILE A 703 -11.89 29.93 9.65
CA ILE A 703 -12.98 29.36 10.44
C ILE A 703 -12.52 29.35 11.90
N ASP A 704 -12.99 30.32 12.70
CA ASP A 704 -12.48 30.56 14.06
C ASP A 704 -12.81 29.45 15.07
N THR A 705 -13.80 28.63 14.76
CA THR A 705 -14.17 27.41 15.49
C THR A 705 -13.70 26.18 14.71
N ASN A 706 -12.87 25.34 15.32
CA ASN A 706 -12.38 24.16 14.65
C ASN A 706 -13.51 23.15 14.38
N LEU A 707 -13.73 22.78 13.11
CA LEU A 707 -14.85 21.89 12.76
C LEU A 707 -14.62 20.44 13.20
N VAL A 708 -13.38 20.04 13.48
CA VAL A 708 -13.10 18.71 14.03
C VAL A 708 -13.51 18.65 15.49
N ASP A 709 -13.30 19.72 16.25
CA ASP A 709 -13.65 19.77 17.67
C ASP A 709 -15.17 19.61 17.88
N GLU A 710 -15.99 20.14 16.96
CA GLU A 710 -17.46 20.04 16.99
C GLU A 710 -18.00 18.62 16.79
N ILE A 711 -17.24 17.73 16.15
CA ILE A 711 -17.62 16.33 15.90
C ILE A 711 -16.89 15.34 16.82
N TRP A 712 -15.90 15.80 17.57
CA TRP A 712 -15.06 14.97 18.42
C TRP A 712 -15.67 14.83 19.82
N GLU A 713 -16.76 14.05 19.92
CA GLU A 713 -17.50 13.84 21.18
C GLU A 713 -16.62 13.31 22.34
N THR A 714 -15.59 12.52 22.01
CA THR A 714 -14.66 11.92 22.97
C THR A 714 -13.33 12.66 23.08
N ARG A 715 -13.28 13.95 22.70
CA ARG A 715 -12.06 14.75 22.74
C ARG A 715 -11.46 14.75 24.17
N PRO A 716 -10.19 14.37 24.35
CA PRO A 716 -9.52 14.46 25.64
C PRO A 716 -9.47 15.92 26.12
N SER A 717 -9.62 16.13 27.42
CA SER A 717 -9.33 17.45 28.01
C SER A 717 -7.85 17.77 27.86
N CYS A 718 -7.53 19.03 27.57
CA CYS A 718 -6.14 19.46 27.62
C CYS A 718 -5.60 19.37 29.04
N SER A 719 -4.30 19.11 29.15
CA SER A 719 -3.61 19.04 30.44
C SER A 719 -3.74 20.35 31.21
N GLU A 720 -3.96 20.22 32.51
CA GLU A 720 -3.93 21.31 33.47
C GLU A 720 -2.87 21.02 34.56
N ASN A 721 -1.72 20.47 34.14
CA ASN A 721 -0.65 20.12 35.07
C ASN A 721 -0.10 21.38 35.76
N PRO A 722 0.38 21.29 37.02
CA PRO A 722 0.93 22.43 37.72
C PRO A 722 2.13 23.05 37.00
N ILE A 723 2.14 24.38 36.92
CA ILE A 723 3.29 25.16 36.43
C ILE A 723 4.17 25.51 37.63
N PHE A 724 5.46 25.19 37.52
CA PHE A 724 6.43 25.36 38.60
C PHE A 724 7.65 26.17 38.15
N SER A 725 8.34 26.77 39.13
CA SER A 725 9.55 27.57 38.89
C SER A 725 10.78 26.68 38.74
N LEU A 726 11.63 27.00 37.75
CA LEU A 726 12.96 26.40 37.61
C LEU A 726 13.98 27.19 38.43
N ASP A 727 14.73 26.48 39.28
CA ASP A 727 15.74 27.09 40.16
C ASP A 727 16.93 27.64 39.36
N LEU A 728 17.56 28.71 39.87
CA LEU A 728 18.74 29.34 39.27
C LEU A 728 19.96 28.43 39.24
N ILE A 729 20.02 27.41 40.10
CA ILE A 729 21.06 26.37 40.01
C ILE A 729 21.03 25.60 38.69
N TYR A 730 19.89 25.64 37.98
CA TYR A 730 19.71 25.06 36.65
C TYR A 730 19.67 26.13 35.56
N ALA A 731 18.91 27.22 35.78
CA ALA A 731 18.69 28.24 34.76
C ALA A 731 19.87 29.22 34.58
N GLY A 732 20.69 29.43 35.61
CA GLY A 732 21.83 30.37 35.61
C GLY A 732 21.50 31.86 35.52
N LYS A 733 20.27 32.22 35.14
CA LYS A 733 19.84 33.62 34.95
C LYS A 733 18.39 33.82 35.38
N ASN A 734 18.12 34.87 36.15
CA ASN A 734 16.77 35.16 36.64
C ASN A 734 15.85 35.78 35.56
N THR A 735 14.55 35.69 35.81
CA THR A 735 13.50 36.17 34.91
C THR A 735 13.60 37.68 34.66
N SER A 736 13.95 38.48 35.67
CA SER A 736 14.06 39.93 35.54
C SER A 736 15.16 40.37 34.57
N ASP A 737 16.31 39.68 34.60
CA ASP A 737 17.43 39.91 33.69
C ASP A 737 17.08 39.48 32.27
N LYS A 738 16.40 38.34 32.10
CA LYS A 738 15.93 37.88 30.78
C LYS A 738 14.96 38.89 30.17
N VAL A 739 13.96 39.36 30.93
CA VAL A 739 13.00 40.37 30.46
C VAL A 739 13.68 41.69 30.10
N ARG A 740 14.66 42.14 30.91
CA ARG A 740 15.46 43.34 30.59
C ARG A 740 16.17 43.21 29.25
N ASP A 741 16.85 42.09 29.02
CA ASP A 741 17.65 41.88 27.82
C ASP A 741 16.75 41.73 26.57
N VAL A 742 15.59 41.07 26.70
CA VAL A 742 14.57 41.02 25.65
C VAL A 742 14.03 42.42 25.32
N ARG A 743 13.72 43.26 26.32
CA ARG A 743 13.28 44.64 26.10
C ARG A 743 14.35 45.50 25.43
N ALA A 744 15.62 45.30 25.75
CA ALA A 744 16.73 45.95 25.07
C ALA A 744 16.75 45.57 23.58
N ALA A 745 16.64 44.26 23.27
CA ALA A 745 16.56 43.80 21.89
C ALA A 745 15.31 44.32 21.16
N MET A 746 14.16 44.43 21.83
CA MET A 746 12.96 45.07 21.27
C MET A 746 13.22 46.52 20.86
N ALA A 747 13.86 47.31 21.75
CA ALA A 747 14.20 48.69 21.48
C ALA A 747 15.15 48.84 20.29
N ASP A 748 16.20 48.00 20.22
CA ASP A 748 17.18 48.00 19.12
C ASP A 748 16.54 47.69 17.76
N ASN A 749 15.40 47.00 17.75
CA ASN A 749 14.66 46.62 16.56
C ASN A 749 13.40 47.46 16.31
N GLY A 750 13.20 48.54 17.08
CA GLY A 750 12.05 49.43 16.94
C GLY A 750 10.70 48.77 17.25
N ALA A 751 10.70 47.68 18.02
CA ALA A 751 9.50 46.98 18.43
C ALA A 751 8.94 47.55 19.74
N SER A 752 7.66 47.89 19.76
CA SER A 752 6.95 48.36 20.96
C SER A 752 6.16 47.25 21.65
N VAL A 753 5.83 46.19 20.92
CA VAL A 753 5.14 45.00 21.41
C VAL A 753 5.87 43.76 20.88
N LEU A 754 6.09 42.77 21.73
CA LEU A 754 6.56 41.43 21.36
C LEU A 754 5.49 40.42 21.77
N LEU A 755 5.00 39.65 20.80
CA LEU A 755 4.17 38.47 21.05
C LEU A 755 5.07 37.23 21.08
N VAL A 756 5.10 36.57 22.24
CA VAL A 756 5.78 35.29 22.43
C VAL A 756 4.71 34.20 22.37
N ALA A 757 4.73 33.43 21.29
CA ALA A 757 3.75 32.39 21.01
C ALA A 757 4.31 30.97 21.05
N GLU A 758 5.64 30.80 20.99
CA GLU A 758 6.24 29.47 21.18
C GLU A 758 6.39 29.16 22.68
N LEU A 759 6.01 27.93 23.06
CA LEU A 759 5.87 27.55 24.47
C LEU A 759 7.22 27.46 25.21
N ASP A 760 8.26 27.05 24.51
CA ASP A 760 9.63 26.98 25.04
C ASP A 760 10.22 28.38 25.26
N GLU A 761 9.90 29.36 24.41
CA GLU A 761 10.26 30.77 24.63
C GLU A 761 9.57 31.33 25.88
N VAL A 762 8.28 31.05 26.10
CA VAL A 762 7.56 31.47 27.31
C VAL A 762 8.17 30.83 28.55
N ALA A 763 8.38 29.50 28.52
CA ALA A 763 8.97 28.74 29.62
C ALA A 763 10.38 29.24 29.96
N TRP A 764 11.22 29.50 28.95
CA TRP A 764 12.57 30.03 29.15
C TRP A 764 12.56 31.46 29.70
N LEU A 765 11.73 32.35 29.14
CA LEU A 765 11.68 33.76 29.56
C LEU A 765 11.29 33.88 31.02
N LEU A 766 10.29 33.11 31.46
CA LEU A 766 9.72 33.19 32.81
C LEU A 766 10.43 32.30 33.84
N ASN A 767 11.38 31.44 33.43
CA ASN A 767 11.93 30.36 34.26
C ASN A 767 10.82 29.48 34.87
N LEU A 768 9.83 29.15 34.05
CA LEU A 768 8.74 28.26 34.42
C LEU A 768 8.84 26.98 33.60
N ARG A 769 8.30 25.90 34.15
CA ARG A 769 8.20 24.59 33.50
C ARG A 769 6.86 23.95 33.82
N GLY A 770 6.44 23.04 32.97
CA GLY A 770 5.15 22.35 33.03
C GLY A 770 5.24 20.96 32.40
N LYS A 771 4.08 20.34 32.21
CA LYS A 771 3.95 19.00 31.61
C LYS A 771 2.70 18.90 30.75
N ASP A 772 2.33 20.00 30.07
CA ASP A 772 1.13 19.97 29.23
C ASP A 772 1.39 19.34 27.86
N ILE A 773 2.65 19.41 27.40
CA ILE A 773 3.10 18.86 26.14
C ILE A 773 3.84 17.54 26.37
N PRO A 774 3.49 16.44 25.68
CA PRO A 774 4.20 15.18 25.79
C PRO A 774 5.70 15.35 25.48
N SER A 775 6.55 14.78 26.32
CA SER A 775 8.01 14.80 26.14
C SER A 775 8.63 16.20 26.06
N SER A 776 7.92 17.23 26.57
CA SER A 776 8.43 18.58 26.74
C SER A 776 8.07 19.09 28.13
N SER A 777 8.89 19.99 28.67
CA SER A 777 8.72 20.60 29.99
C SER A 777 7.96 21.94 29.91
N THR A 778 7.07 22.08 28.91
CA THR A 778 6.36 23.31 28.57
C THR A 778 4.86 23.24 28.95
N PHE A 779 4.17 24.38 28.81
CA PHE A 779 2.77 24.57 29.21
C PHE A 779 2.06 25.55 28.26
N PHE A 780 0.78 25.31 27.97
CA PHE A 780 0.01 26.12 27.02
C PHE A 780 -0.09 27.57 27.46
N SER A 781 0.53 28.48 26.69
CA SER A 781 0.67 29.86 27.11
C SER A 781 1.06 30.85 26.01
N PHE A 782 0.73 32.12 26.26
CA PHE A 782 1.25 33.26 25.50
C PHE A 782 1.89 34.28 26.46
N VAL A 783 2.86 35.05 25.96
CA VAL A 783 3.29 36.29 26.61
C VAL A 783 3.19 37.45 25.64
N ILE A 784 2.59 38.56 26.09
CA ILE A 784 2.63 39.83 25.39
C ILE A 784 3.50 40.79 26.21
N LEU A 785 4.64 41.16 25.66
CA LEU A 785 5.62 42.02 26.32
C LEU A 785 5.63 43.40 25.67
N THR A 786 5.60 44.44 26.50
CA THR A 786 5.82 45.84 26.08
C THR A 786 7.03 46.41 26.80
N ALA A 787 7.34 47.68 26.55
CA ALA A 787 8.37 48.41 27.30
C ALA A 787 8.11 48.46 28.82
N THR A 788 6.84 48.37 29.26
CA THR A 788 6.45 48.61 30.66
C THR A 788 5.50 47.57 31.27
N THR A 789 4.96 46.64 30.47
CA THR A 789 4.03 45.60 30.94
C THR A 789 4.48 44.22 30.45
N LEU A 790 4.06 43.17 31.16
CA LEU A 790 4.20 41.78 30.75
C LEU A 790 2.88 41.05 31.07
N ASP A 791 2.13 40.69 30.05
CA ASP A 791 0.89 39.93 30.19
C ASP A 791 1.18 38.44 29.90
N PHE A 792 0.98 37.58 30.90
CA PHE A 792 1.19 36.14 30.84
C PHE A 792 -0.17 35.43 30.83
N PHE A 793 -0.44 34.70 29.75
CA PHE A 793 -1.67 33.97 29.51
C PHE A 793 -1.40 32.47 29.61
N THR A 794 -2.21 31.72 30.36
CA THR A 794 -2.06 30.25 30.51
C THR A 794 -3.42 29.57 30.46
N ASN A 795 -3.47 28.29 30.05
CA ASN A 795 -4.72 27.53 29.87
C ASN A 795 -5.68 27.70 31.06
N ASN A 796 -5.21 27.36 32.26
CA ASN A 796 -5.93 27.62 33.50
C ASN A 796 -5.04 28.39 34.48
N PRO A 797 -5.38 29.64 34.87
CA PRO A 797 -4.59 30.43 35.83
C PRO A 797 -4.33 29.74 37.17
N THR A 798 -5.15 28.76 37.55
CA THR A 798 -4.95 27.95 38.77
C THR A 798 -3.78 26.97 38.69
N GLN A 799 -3.27 26.66 37.48
CA GLN A 799 -2.03 25.90 37.30
C GLN A 799 -0.83 26.61 37.94
N VAL A 800 -0.88 27.93 38.04
CA VAL A 800 0.17 28.76 38.65
C VAL A 800 -0.15 28.96 40.13
N SER A 801 0.58 28.28 41.01
CA SER A 801 0.36 28.42 42.45
C SER A 801 0.59 29.85 42.97
N ALA A 802 0.03 30.18 44.14
CA ALA A 802 0.24 31.47 44.79
C ALA A 802 1.74 31.76 45.08
N ASN A 803 2.51 30.73 45.39
CA ASN A 803 3.96 30.84 45.61
C ASN A 803 4.69 31.20 44.33
N VAL A 804 4.38 30.52 43.21
CA VAL A 804 4.96 30.82 41.90
C VAL A 804 4.56 32.22 41.44
N THR A 805 3.29 32.60 41.61
CA THR A 805 2.79 33.96 41.31
C THR A 805 3.55 35.02 42.11
N THR A 806 3.81 34.77 43.40
CA THR A 806 4.55 35.70 44.27
C THR A 806 6.01 35.80 43.83
N ALA A 807 6.66 34.69 43.48
CA ALA A 807 8.03 34.67 42.98
C ALA A 807 8.16 35.43 41.65
N LEU A 808 7.21 35.23 40.72
CA LEU A 808 7.15 35.96 39.45
C LEU A 808 7.01 37.47 39.67
N ARG A 809 6.05 37.90 40.51
CA ARG A 809 5.84 39.33 40.83
C ARG A 809 7.01 39.96 41.59
N SER A 810 7.80 39.17 42.30
CA SER A 810 9.02 39.66 42.95
C SER A 810 10.15 39.93 41.95
N ASN A 811 10.18 39.20 40.83
CA ASN A 811 11.15 39.42 39.74
C ASN A 811 10.65 40.44 38.71
N VAL A 812 9.36 40.41 38.39
CA VAL A 812 8.70 41.26 37.38
C VAL A 812 7.41 41.82 37.98
N PRO A 813 7.45 42.94 38.73
CA PRO A 813 6.28 43.50 39.43
C PRO A 813 5.08 43.82 38.54
N GLU A 814 5.33 44.14 37.28
CA GLU A 814 4.32 44.48 36.27
C GLU A 814 3.65 43.27 35.60
N ILE A 815 3.97 42.03 36.02
CA ILE A 815 3.38 40.82 35.42
C ILE A 815 1.90 40.66 35.74
N ALA A 816 1.07 40.51 34.70
CA ALA A 816 -0.35 40.21 34.81
C ALA A 816 -0.63 38.76 34.36
N LEU A 817 -1.19 37.94 35.25
CA LEU A 817 -1.63 36.58 34.93
C LEU A 817 -3.08 36.60 34.46
N LYS A 818 -3.35 36.05 33.26
CA LYS A 818 -4.66 36.02 32.59
C LYS A 818 -4.95 34.62 32.04
N SER A 819 -6.20 34.36 31.67
CA SER A 819 -6.59 33.09 31.03
C SER A 819 -6.17 33.06 29.55
N TYR A 820 -5.92 31.87 29.02
CA TYR A 820 -5.40 31.66 27.67
C TYR A 820 -6.21 32.36 26.57
N GLU A 821 -7.54 32.22 26.62
CA GLU A 821 -8.45 32.79 25.62
C GLU A 821 -8.45 34.33 25.60
N GLU A 822 -8.09 34.97 26.72
CA GLU A 822 -8.01 36.43 26.77
C GLU A 822 -6.92 36.99 25.85
N ALA A 823 -5.90 36.19 25.48
CA ALA A 823 -4.82 36.62 24.59
C ALA A 823 -5.37 37.15 23.25
N TYR A 824 -6.38 36.49 22.68
CA TYR A 824 -7.00 36.86 21.40
C TYR A 824 -7.72 38.22 21.45
N ALA A 825 -8.28 38.59 22.61
CA ALA A 825 -8.96 39.86 22.81
C ALA A 825 -8.02 40.99 23.28
N GLU A 826 -6.95 40.64 24.00
CA GLU A 826 -6.01 41.58 24.61
C GLU A 826 -4.94 42.06 23.61
N LEU A 827 -4.45 41.20 22.70
CA LEU A 827 -3.43 41.61 21.73
C LEU A 827 -3.85 42.85 20.93
N PRO A 828 -5.05 42.93 20.32
CA PRO A 828 -5.49 44.13 19.60
C PRO A 828 -5.56 45.38 20.49
N ARG A 829 -5.98 45.23 21.76
CA ARG A 829 -6.06 46.33 22.72
C ARG A 829 -4.68 46.86 23.09
N ILE A 830 -3.72 45.97 23.35
CA ILE A 830 -2.34 46.32 23.69
C ILE A 830 -1.66 46.98 22.48
N VAL A 831 -1.86 46.46 21.27
CA VAL A 831 -1.33 47.03 20.02
C VAL A 831 -1.91 48.42 19.75
N ALA A 832 -3.18 48.66 20.05
CA ALA A 832 -3.81 49.97 19.94
C ALA A 832 -3.30 50.97 20.99
N ALA A 833 -3.07 50.52 22.22
CA ALA A 833 -2.50 51.34 23.30
C ALA A 833 -1.02 51.71 23.04
N ASN A 834 -0.29 50.85 22.33
CA ASN A 834 1.10 51.06 21.92
C ASN A 834 1.15 51.42 20.44
N SER A 835 0.54 52.54 20.04
CA SER A 835 0.30 52.90 18.63
C SER A 835 1.56 53.26 17.82
N THR A 836 2.71 53.41 18.48
CA THR A 836 4.00 53.70 17.82
C THR A 836 4.89 52.46 17.84
N GLY A 837 5.69 52.24 16.78
CA GLY A 837 6.62 51.10 16.69
C GLY A 837 6.00 49.81 16.13
N MET A 838 6.88 48.82 15.92
CA MET A 838 6.53 47.53 15.34
C MET A 838 6.00 46.54 16.38
N VAL A 839 5.16 45.60 15.93
CA VAL A 839 4.74 44.42 16.69
C VAL A 839 5.59 43.26 16.20
N TRP A 840 6.53 42.84 17.03
CA TRP A 840 7.41 41.71 16.74
C TRP A 840 6.69 40.41 17.07
N VAL A 841 6.63 39.53 16.09
CA VAL A 841 6.07 38.18 16.23
C VAL A 841 7.05 37.16 15.64
N ASN A 842 7.15 35.98 16.27
CA ASN A 842 7.82 34.83 15.65
C ASN A 842 7.09 34.46 14.35
N ARG A 843 7.80 33.95 13.34
CA ARG A 843 7.21 33.41 12.11
C ARG A 843 6.23 32.26 12.35
N ASN A 844 6.38 31.53 13.46
CA ASN A 844 5.51 30.42 13.84
C ASN A 844 4.27 30.88 14.65
N ALA A 845 4.15 32.17 14.96
CA ALA A 845 2.96 32.69 15.64
C ALA A 845 1.70 32.45 14.79
N ASN A 846 0.64 31.98 15.45
CA ASN A 846 -0.59 31.63 14.75
C ASN A 846 -1.25 32.83 14.06
N TYR A 847 -1.85 32.56 12.90
CA TYR A 847 -2.45 33.57 12.05
C TYR A 847 -3.66 34.22 12.71
N LYS A 848 -4.38 33.50 13.60
CA LYS A 848 -5.52 34.03 14.37
C LYS A 848 -5.14 35.27 15.18
N LEU A 849 -3.99 35.27 15.85
CA LEU A 849 -3.43 36.43 16.55
C LEU A 849 -2.84 37.45 15.57
N VAL A 850 -1.97 36.99 14.66
CA VAL A 850 -1.20 37.88 13.77
C VAL A 850 -2.09 38.72 12.84
N ARG A 851 -3.19 38.16 12.32
CA ARG A 851 -4.13 38.86 11.42
C ARG A 851 -4.84 40.05 12.06
N THR A 852 -4.79 40.19 13.39
CA THR A 852 -5.39 41.32 14.11
C THR A 852 -4.51 42.56 14.11
N VAL A 853 -3.26 42.43 13.67
CA VAL A 853 -2.27 43.51 13.61
C VAL A 853 -2.17 44.03 12.18
N ASP A 854 -2.09 45.36 12.03
CA ASP A 854 -1.86 45.99 10.73
C ASP A 854 -0.55 45.49 10.11
N ALA A 855 -0.60 45.05 8.85
CA ALA A 855 0.55 44.48 8.15
C ALA A 855 1.74 45.44 8.06
N SER A 856 1.52 46.76 8.05
CA SER A 856 2.59 47.77 8.04
C SER A 856 3.35 47.87 9.37
N ARG A 857 2.76 47.35 10.46
CA ARG A 857 3.37 47.34 11.80
C ARG A 857 3.94 45.98 12.19
N LEU A 858 3.75 44.93 11.38
CA LEU A 858 4.25 43.59 11.70
C LEU A 858 5.75 43.45 11.42
N LEU A 859 6.50 43.00 12.43
CA LEU A 859 7.89 42.58 12.31
C LEU A 859 7.93 41.06 12.51
N VAL A 860 7.78 40.31 11.41
CA VAL A 860 7.80 38.84 11.40
C VAL A 860 9.24 38.37 11.21
N LYS A 861 9.88 37.90 12.28
CA LYS A 861 11.24 37.36 12.27
C LYS A 861 11.51 36.59 13.57
N LEU A 862 12.61 35.82 13.61
CA LEU A 862 13.09 35.16 14.82
C LEU A 862 13.07 36.12 16.02
N THR A 863 12.49 35.70 17.15
CA THR A 863 12.43 36.54 18.36
C THR A 863 13.82 36.65 18.99
N PRO A 864 14.08 37.65 19.84
CA PRO A 864 15.35 37.70 20.56
C PRO A 864 15.49 36.53 21.54
N ILE A 865 14.38 35.97 22.03
CA ILE A 865 14.37 34.85 22.98
C ILE A 865 14.92 33.59 22.31
N SER A 866 14.47 33.30 21.08
CA SER A 866 14.95 32.17 20.28
C SER A 866 16.48 32.13 20.17
N LEU A 867 17.13 33.27 19.88
CA LEU A 867 18.61 33.31 19.83
C LEU A 867 19.23 33.21 21.23
N MET A 868 18.68 33.93 22.22
CA MET A 868 19.25 33.98 23.57
C MET A 868 19.23 32.61 24.27
N LYS A 869 18.18 31.80 24.08
CA LYS A 869 18.08 30.46 24.69
C LYS A 869 18.96 29.41 24.00
N SER A 870 19.24 29.59 22.70
CA SER A 870 20.13 28.70 21.96
C SER A 870 21.59 28.79 22.39
N LEU A 871 22.00 29.93 22.95
CA LEU A 871 23.33 30.17 23.51
C LEU A 871 23.34 29.84 25.00
N LYS A 872 23.71 28.61 25.34
CA LYS A 872 23.63 28.12 26.73
C LYS A 872 24.64 28.87 27.59
N ASN A 873 24.20 29.33 28.76
CA ASN A 873 25.11 29.93 29.73
C ASN A 873 25.93 28.84 30.45
N ASP A 874 26.97 29.23 31.19
CA ASP A 874 27.88 28.27 31.83
C ASP A 874 27.19 27.30 32.80
N VAL A 875 26.11 27.73 33.47
CA VAL A 875 25.32 26.87 34.37
C VAL A 875 24.54 25.83 33.56
N GLU A 876 23.90 26.25 32.48
CA GLU A 876 23.18 25.35 31.56
C GLU A 876 24.15 24.35 30.91
N VAL A 877 25.31 24.79 30.41
CA VAL A 877 26.36 23.91 29.83
C VAL A 877 26.86 22.89 30.86
N ALA A 878 27.13 23.32 32.09
CA ALA A 878 27.55 22.42 33.17
C ALA A 878 26.44 21.42 33.54
N GLY A 879 25.17 21.86 33.48
CA GLY A 879 24.00 20.99 33.64
C GLY A 879 23.94 19.90 32.59
N TYR A 880 24.07 20.26 31.30
CA TYR A 880 24.10 19.30 30.21
C TYR A 880 25.17 18.23 30.37
N ARG A 881 26.38 18.61 30.78
CA ARG A 881 27.45 17.62 31.05
C ARG A 881 27.01 16.62 32.10
N ARG A 882 26.41 17.06 33.21
CA ARG A 882 25.92 16.16 34.27
C ARG A 882 24.76 15.28 33.79
N ALA A 883 23.81 15.85 33.06
CA ALA A 883 22.67 15.12 32.49
C ALA A 883 23.13 14.01 31.54
N LEU A 884 24.05 14.32 30.60
CA LEU A 884 24.55 13.35 29.63
C LEU A 884 25.46 12.29 30.25
N ILE A 885 26.26 12.60 31.28
CA ILE A 885 27.02 11.59 32.02
C ILE A 885 26.07 10.59 32.69
N ARG A 886 25.03 11.10 33.34
CA ARG A 886 24.01 10.30 34.01
C ARG A 886 23.24 9.41 33.03
N ASP A 887 22.85 9.97 31.90
CA ASP A 887 22.10 9.24 30.87
C ASP A 887 22.98 8.23 30.12
N SER A 888 24.26 8.55 29.91
CA SER A 888 25.24 7.60 29.37
C SER A 888 25.45 6.40 30.30
N ALA A 889 25.47 6.63 31.62
CA ALA A 889 25.55 5.56 32.61
C ALA A 889 24.27 4.68 32.61
N ALA A 890 23.10 5.28 32.46
CA ALA A 890 21.84 4.55 32.31
C ALA A 890 21.82 3.67 31.05
N LEU A 891 22.34 4.17 29.93
CA LEU A 891 22.49 3.37 28.70
C LEU A 891 23.53 2.25 28.84
N CYS A 892 24.62 2.45 29.58
CA CYS A 892 25.57 1.38 29.88
C CYS A 892 24.93 0.26 30.73
N GLU A 893 24.13 0.61 31.73
CA GLU A 893 23.35 -0.36 32.49
C GLU A 893 22.34 -1.10 31.59
N PHE A 894 21.61 -0.36 30.76
CA PHE A 894 20.63 -0.93 29.84
C PHE A 894 21.26 -1.91 28.85
N PHE A 895 22.34 -1.54 28.17
CA PHE A 895 22.98 -2.44 27.20
C PHE A 895 23.69 -3.61 27.87
N SER A 896 24.23 -3.42 29.09
CA SER A 896 24.75 -4.53 29.90
C SER A 896 23.65 -5.53 30.24
N TRP A 897 22.48 -5.05 30.68
CA TRP A 897 21.32 -5.90 30.95
C TRP A 897 20.81 -6.59 29.69
N LEU A 898 20.71 -5.85 28.58
CA LEU A 898 20.16 -6.38 27.33
C LEU A 898 21.07 -7.46 26.74
N GLU A 899 22.39 -7.26 26.75
CA GLU A 899 23.34 -8.29 26.30
C GLU A 899 23.23 -9.56 27.15
N ASP A 900 23.19 -9.45 28.49
CA ASP A 900 23.00 -10.60 29.39
C ASP A 900 21.64 -11.29 29.20
N ALA A 901 20.56 -10.52 29.02
CA ALA A 901 19.23 -11.05 28.75
C ALA A 901 19.21 -11.86 27.44
N MET A 902 19.83 -11.34 26.38
CA MET A 902 19.96 -12.01 25.09
C MET A 902 20.85 -13.26 25.17
N GLU A 903 21.94 -13.23 25.93
CA GLU A 903 22.81 -14.39 26.16
C GLU A 903 22.10 -15.51 26.92
N ARG A 904 21.26 -15.17 27.91
CA ARG A 904 20.45 -16.12 28.69
C ARG A 904 19.18 -16.59 27.97
N GLY A 905 18.89 -16.07 26.77
CA GLY A 905 17.68 -16.40 26.00
C GLY A 905 16.39 -15.89 26.64
N VAL A 906 16.46 -14.79 27.42
CA VAL A 906 15.28 -14.11 27.94
C VAL A 906 14.56 -13.43 26.77
N SER A 907 13.25 -13.66 26.64
CA SER A 907 12.44 -13.00 25.61
C SER A 907 12.27 -11.52 25.96
N VAL A 908 12.86 -10.66 25.13
CA VAL A 908 12.71 -9.20 25.17
C VAL A 908 12.16 -8.76 23.82
N ASN A 909 11.25 -7.79 23.82
CA ASN A 909 10.70 -7.18 22.63
C ASN A 909 10.93 -5.66 22.64
N GLU A 910 10.65 -5.00 21.52
CA GLU A 910 10.91 -3.57 21.32
C GLU A 910 10.31 -2.69 22.43
N THR A 911 9.02 -2.89 22.75
CA THR A 911 8.31 -2.13 23.80
C THR A 911 8.85 -2.41 25.20
N SER A 912 9.15 -3.66 25.54
CA SER A 912 9.69 -4.01 26.86
C SER A 912 11.12 -3.51 27.05
N ALA A 913 11.94 -3.48 26.00
CA ALA A 913 13.24 -2.84 26.00
C ALA A 913 13.13 -1.32 26.25
N ALA A 914 12.27 -0.63 25.50
CA ALA A 914 12.02 0.81 25.70
C ALA A 914 11.51 1.13 27.12
N THR A 915 10.58 0.31 27.63
CA THR A 915 10.03 0.43 28.99
C THR A 915 11.11 0.22 30.04
N HIS A 916 11.99 -0.76 29.85
CA HIS A 916 13.06 -1.03 30.79
C HIS A 916 14.06 0.13 30.89
N LEU A 917 14.45 0.72 29.75
CA LEU A 917 15.31 1.91 29.78
C LEU A 917 14.65 3.09 30.50
N TYR A 918 13.37 3.34 30.26
CA TYR A 918 12.63 4.38 30.98
C TYR A 918 12.66 4.16 32.49
N GLN A 919 12.47 2.91 32.95
CA GLN A 919 12.55 2.55 34.37
C GLN A 919 13.96 2.76 34.93
N ILE A 920 15.02 2.45 34.18
CA ILE A 920 16.39 2.74 34.60
C ILE A 920 16.56 4.25 34.81
N ARG A 921 16.19 5.08 33.83
CA ARG A 921 16.31 6.55 33.93
C ARG A 921 15.54 7.10 35.14
N GLN A 922 14.31 6.64 35.33
CA GLN A 922 13.45 7.02 36.45
C GLN A 922 14.04 6.63 37.81
N ASN A 923 14.56 5.41 37.93
CA ASN A 923 15.04 4.88 39.21
C ASN A 923 16.44 5.40 39.61
N ARG A 924 17.25 5.83 38.64
CA ARG A 924 18.64 6.26 38.87
C ARG A 924 18.79 7.74 39.18
N SER A 925 17.74 8.55 39.02
CA SER A 925 17.86 10.00 39.10
C SER A 925 16.58 10.69 39.57
N GLU A 926 16.63 11.35 40.72
CA GLU A 926 15.55 12.26 41.15
C GLU A 926 15.41 13.49 40.26
N LEU A 927 16.45 13.81 39.46
CA LEU A 927 16.40 14.89 38.49
C LEU A 927 15.69 14.49 37.18
N PHE A 928 15.41 13.19 36.97
CA PHE A 928 14.69 12.74 35.78
C PHE A 928 13.22 13.16 35.88
N PHE A 929 12.77 13.92 34.89
CA PHE A 929 11.42 14.44 34.81
C PHE A 929 10.51 13.56 33.94
N ASP A 930 10.96 13.25 32.74
CA ASP A 930 10.28 12.37 31.78
C ASP A 930 11.23 12.02 30.62
N LYS A 931 10.78 11.23 29.64
CA LYS A 931 11.46 11.09 28.35
C LYS A 931 11.41 12.40 27.53
N SER A 932 12.43 12.67 26.73
CA SER A 932 12.50 13.86 25.84
C SER A 932 11.80 13.66 24.49
N PHE A 933 11.53 12.42 24.12
CA PHE A 933 10.64 11.99 23.04
C PHE A 933 10.25 10.51 23.27
N SER A 934 9.35 9.98 22.46
CA SER A 934 9.04 8.54 22.51
C SER A 934 10.21 7.72 22.01
N THR A 935 10.76 6.87 22.88
CA THR A 935 11.86 5.95 22.55
C THR A 935 11.56 5.14 21.28
N ILE A 936 12.47 5.22 20.31
CA ILE A 936 12.52 4.36 19.14
C ILE A 936 13.36 3.14 19.55
N SER A 937 12.71 1.99 19.66
CA SER A 937 13.35 0.71 19.98
C SER A 937 12.96 -0.24 18.86
N ALA A 938 13.91 -0.58 17.99
CA ALA A 938 13.63 -1.18 16.70
C ALA A 938 14.61 -2.32 16.39
N THR A 939 14.10 -3.52 16.08
CA THR A 939 14.91 -4.66 15.65
C THR A 939 14.66 -4.98 14.18
N GLY A 940 15.70 -5.38 13.45
CA GLY A 940 15.64 -5.80 12.05
C GLY A 940 14.90 -4.79 11.17
N ARG A 941 13.89 -5.24 10.42
CA ARG A 941 13.12 -4.40 9.47
C ARG A 941 12.54 -3.13 10.08
N ASN A 942 12.17 -3.15 11.36
CA ASN A 942 11.60 -1.97 12.02
C ASN A 942 12.65 -0.85 12.17
N ALA A 943 13.95 -1.18 12.24
CA ALA A 943 15.02 -0.20 12.33
C ALA A 943 15.21 0.60 11.02
N ALA A 944 14.70 0.11 9.88
CA ALA A 944 14.70 0.84 8.62
C ALA A 944 13.66 1.99 8.60
N ILE A 945 12.68 1.98 9.52
CA ILE A 945 11.67 3.04 9.63
C ILE A 945 12.21 4.13 10.57
N ILE A 946 12.62 5.26 10.00
CA ILE A 946 13.40 6.32 10.68
C ILE A 946 12.76 6.75 12.02
N HIS A 947 11.45 6.99 12.03
CA HIS A 947 10.67 7.40 13.21
C HIS A 947 9.72 6.30 13.70
N TYR A 948 10.19 5.05 13.73
CA TYR A 948 9.44 3.92 14.25
C TYR A 948 9.07 4.11 15.73
N MET A 949 7.78 3.97 16.06
CA MET A 949 7.33 3.98 17.44
C MET A 949 6.68 2.63 17.77
N PRO A 950 7.33 1.77 18.59
CA PRO A 950 6.78 0.47 18.90
C PRO A 950 5.47 0.58 19.70
N THR A 951 4.46 -0.15 19.24
CA THR A 951 3.20 -0.38 19.96
C THR A 951 3.13 -1.84 20.39
N GLU A 952 2.24 -2.20 21.32
CA GLU A 952 2.02 -3.61 21.67
C GLU A 952 1.67 -4.48 20.44
N ALA A 953 1.03 -3.90 19.42
CA ALA A 953 0.65 -4.61 18.19
C ALA A 953 1.82 -4.75 17.19
N SER A 954 2.72 -3.77 17.13
CA SER A 954 3.84 -3.75 16.16
C SER A 954 5.17 -4.27 16.73
N SER A 955 5.27 -4.40 18.05
CA SER A 955 6.48 -4.77 18.79
C SER A 955 7.00 -6.15 18.41
N ARG A 956 8.22 -6.20 17.88
CA ARG A 956 8.91 -7.44 17.51
C ARG A 956 9.78 -7.97 18.66
N PRO A 957 9.93 -9.30 18.82
CA PRO A 957 10.94 -9.86 19.71
C PRO A 957 12.34 -9.53 19.18
N LEU A 958 13.24 -9.11 20.08
CA LEU A 958 14.63 -8.88 19.74
C LEU A 958 15.32 -10.21 19.43
N SER A 959 16.21 -10.19 18.44
CA SER A 959 17.01 -11.32 18.00
C SER A 959 18.50 -11.02 18.12
N ARG A 960 19.30 -12.07 18.32
CA ARG A 960 20.76 -11.97 18.24
C ARG A 960 21.26 -11.89 16.79
N ASP A 961 20.45 -12.30 15.83
CA ASP A 961 20.79 -12.34 14.42
C ASP A 961 20.35 -11.08 13.66
N GLU A 962 19.72 -10.14 14.36
CA GLU A 962 19.26 -8.86 13.80
C GLU A 962 20.02 -7.68 14.43
N LEU A 963 20.07 -6.57 13.70
CA LEU A 963 20.52 -5.28 14.22
C LEU A 963 19.42 -4.68 15.09
N TYR A 964 19.82 -4.12 16.23
CA TYR A 964 18.94 -3.41 17.16
C TYR A 964 19.32 -1.93 17.22
N LEU A 965 18.41 -1.06 16.81
CA LEU A 965 18.53 0.39 16.90
C LEU A 965 17.73 0.88 18.10
N LEU A 966 18.39 1.64 18.97
CA LEU A 966 17.78 2.31 20.11
C LEU A 966 18.11 3.79 20.05
N ASP A 967 17.08 4.59 19.83
CA ASP A 967 17.13 6.05 19.92
C ASP A 967 16.21 6.52 21.05
N SER A 968 16.79 7.25 21.99
CA SER A 968 16.14 7.56 23.24
C SER A 968 16.77 8.75 23.97
N GLY A 969 15.95 9.49 24.72
CA GLY A 969 16.44 10.59 25.54
C GLY A 969 15.60 10.85 26.80
N GLY A 970 16.13 11.71 27.67
CA GLY A 970 15.54 12.10 28.94
C GLY A 970 15.52 13.61 29.14
N LEU A 971 14.44 14.09 29.77
CA LEU A 971 14.34 15.42 30.35
C LEU A 971 14.83 15.35 31.79
N TYR A 972 15.85 16.13 32.10
CA TYR A 972 16.36 16.33 33.45
C TYR A 972 16.25 17.80 33.82
N PHE A 973 16.09 18.13 35.10
CA PHE A 973 16.10 19.54 35.53
C PHE A 973 17.38 20.30 35.11
N ASP A 974 18.49 19.59 34.96
CA ASP A 974 19.78 20.12 34.55
C ASP A 974 20.10 19.98 33.04
N GLY A 975 19.22 19.39 32.21
CA GLY A 975 19.45 19.30 30.76
C GLY A 975 18.50 18.34 30.03
N THR A 976 18.58 18.30 28.71
CA THR A 976 17.80 17.35 27.87
C THR A 976 18.77 16.48 27.07
N THR A 977 18.53 15.18 26.99
CA THR A 977 19.42 14.23 26.28
C THR A 977 18.78 13.65 25.03
N ASP A 978 19.62 13.34 24.04
CA ASP A 978 19.30 12.63 22.80
C ASP A 978 20.43 11.69 22.41
N ILE A 979 20.18 10.39 22.35
CA ILE A 979 21.24 9.40 22.13
C ILE A 979 20.70 8.19 21.39
N THR A 980 21.19 8.01 20.17
CA THR A 980 21.02 6.80 19.37
C THR A 980 22.24 5.88 19.38
N ARG A 981 22.03 4.58 19.60
CA ARG A 981 23.01 3.52 19.34
C ARG A 981 22.39 2.39 18.54
N SER A 982 23.15 1.91 17.57
CA SER A 982 22.85 0.69 16.80
C SER A 982 23.79 -0.43 17.24
N MET A 983 23.24 -1.58 17.62
CA MET A 983 23.94 -2.71 18.23
C MET A 983 23.63 -4.03 17.49
N HIS A 984 24.50 -5.03 17.64
CA HIS A 984 24.27 -6.39 17.17
C HIS A 984 24.74 -7.41 18.22
N PHE A 985 23.87 -8.34 18.64
CA PHE A 985 24.15 -9.26 19.75
C PHE A 985 24.68 -10.64 19.31
N GLY A 986 24.67 -10.93 18.01
CA GLY A 986 25.27 -12.10 17.37
C GLY A 986 26.37 -11.70 16.37
N ASN A 987 26.32 -12.25 15.15
CA ASN A 987 27.32 -11.99 14.09
C ASN A 987 26.76 -11.10 12.97
N PRO A 988 27.17 -9.82 12.86
CA PRO A 988 26.67 -8.95 11.80
C PRO A 988 27.24 -9.33 10.42
N THR A 989 26.48 -9.05 9.37
CA THR A 989 26.89 -9.31 7.99
C THR A 989 28.00 -8.36 7.53
N PRO A 990 28.77 -8.70 6.48
CA PRO A 990 29.79 -7.79 5.94
C PRO A 990 29.22 -6.42 5.53
N PHE A 991 28.02 -6.40 4.94
CA PHE A 991 27.39 -5.16 4.52
C PHE A 991 26.88 -4.32 5.70
N GLN A 992 26.28 -4.94 6.72
CA GLN A 992 25.91 -4.23 7.96
C GLN A 992 27.13 -3.56 8.60
N ARG A 993 28.30 -4.24 8.60
CA ARG A 993 29.55 -3.66 9.10
C ARG A 993 30.05 -2.51 8.23
N GLU A 994 29.97 -2.63 6.90
CA GLU A 994 30.34 -1.54 5.99
C GLU A 994 29.45 -0.31 6.20
N ALA A 995 28.12 -0.48 6.15
CA ALA A 995 27.16 0.59 6.34
C ALA A 995 27.34 1.28 7.71
N TYR A 996 27.46 0.51 8.79
CA TYR A 996 27.72 1.04 10.13
C TYR A 996 28.99 1.86 10.19
N THR A 997 30.07 1.35 9.58
CA THR A 997 31.36 2.03 9.60
C THR A 997 31.31 3.33 8.81
N ARG A 998 30.59 3.39 7.68
CA ARG A 998 30.41 4.62 6.90
C ARG A 998 29.59 5.67 7.67
N VAL A 999 28.52 5.25 8.34
CA VAL A 999 27.76 6.12 9.26
C VAL A 999 28.67 6.66 10.37
N LEU A 1000 29.49 5.79 10.99
CA LEU A 1000 30.45 6.21 12.01
C LEU A 1000 31.50 7.18 11.47
N LYS A 1001 32.03 6.96 10.26
CA LYS A 1001 32.96 7.91 9.61
C LYS A 1001 32.32 9.28 9.44
N GLY A 1002 31.08 9.34 9.00
CA GLY A 1002 30.32 10.59 8.92
C GLY A 1002 30.17 11.29 10.27
N GLN A 1003 29.86 10.52 11.32
CA GLN A 1003 29.75 11.03 12.69
C GLN A 1003 31.07 11.62 13.18
N ILE A 1004 32.20 10.92 12.97
CA ILE A 1004 33.55 11.37 13.34
C ILE A 1004 33.95 12.61 12.53
N ALA A 1005 33.68 12.62 11.22
CA ALA A 1005 34.00 13.74 10.34
C ALA A 1005 33.34 15.03 10.81
N LEU A 1006 32.06 14.97 11.22
CA LEU A 1006 31.40 16.14 11.80
C LEU A 1006 31.93 16.48 13.19
N ALA A 1007 32.12 15.51 14.09
CA ALA A 1007 32.58 15.74 15.45
C ALA A 1007 33.99 16.37 15.51
N THR A 1008 34.84 16.10 14.52
CA THR A 1008 36.20 16.63 14.43
C THR A 1008 36.32 17.89 13.56
N ALA A 1009 35.21 18.35 12.96
CA ALA A 1009 35.20 19.50 12.07
C ALA A 1009 35.62 20.80 12.80
N LYS A 1010 36.37 21.63 12.08
CA LYS A 1010 36.81 22.97 12.52
C LYS A 1010 36.36 23.99 11.47
N PHE A 1011 35.68 25.03 11.91
CA PHE A 1011 35.01 25.98 11.01
C PHE A 1011 35.02 27.41 11.57
N PRO A 1012 34.90 28.45 10.72
CA PRO A 1012 34.81 29.83 11.19
C PRO A 1012 33.56 30.09 12.03
N ASP A 1013 33.63 31.07 12.95
CA ASP A 1013 32.46 31.56 13.70
C ASP A 1013 31.29 31.92 12.77
N LYS A 1014 30.07 31.60 13.19
CA LYS A 1014 28.81 31.82 12.43
C LYS A 1014 28.73 31.08 11.10
N THR A 1015 29.48 30.01 10.93
CA THR A 1015 29.23 29.07 9.82
C THR A 1015 27.82 28.49 9.96
N LEU A 1016 27.01 28.58 8.90
CA LEU A 1016 25.67 27.99 8.86
C LEU A 1016 25.78 26.46 8.91
N GLY A 1017 24.91 25.80 9.67
CA GLY A 1017 25.03 24.35 9.90
C GLY A 1017 24.84 23.52 8.63
N ASN A 1018 24.08 24.01 7.65
CA ASN A 1018 23.94 23.35 6.34
C ASN A 1018 25.24 23.21 5.55
N ARG A 1019 26.27 24.01 5.87
CA ARG A 1019 27.61 23.89 5.26
C ARG A 1019 28.43 22.74 5.84
N LEU A 1020 27.99 22.14 6.95
CA LEU A 1020 28.68 21.05 7.63
C LEU A 1020 27.99 19.69 7.40
N ASP A 1021 26.73 19.68 6.94
CA ASP A 1021 25.92 18.47 6.72
C ASP A 1021 26.60 17.46 5.79
N SER A 1022 27.28 17.92 4.74
CA SER A 1022 27.97 17.03 3.80
C SER A 1022 29.11 16.22 4.41
N PHE A 1023 29.73 16.68 5.50
CA PHE A 1023 30.79 15.90 6.18
C PHE A 1023 30.26 14.59 6.75
N ALA A 1024 29.00 14.58 7.20
CA ALA A 1024 28.38 13.37 7.72
C ALA A 1024 27.89 12.40 6.63
N ARG A 1025 27.75 12.88 5.38
CA ARG A 1025 27.24 12.10 4.24
C ARG A 1025 28.33 11.55 3.33
N GLU A 1026 29.49 12.21 3.29
CA GLU A 1026 30.56 11.94 2.32
C GLU A 1026 30.89 10.44 2.21
N ALA A 1027 31.11 9.76 3.34
CA ALA A 1027 31.45 8.34 3.37
C ALA A 1027 30.35 7.41 2.84
N LEU A 1028 29.07 7.80 2.90
CA LEU A 1028 27.96 7.06 2.30
C LEU A 1028 27.86 7.35 0.80
N TRP A 1029 28.00 8.61 0.41
CA TRP A 1029 27.96 9.04 -1.00
C TRP A 1029 29.03 8.39 -1.87
N GLU A 1030 30.22 8.13 -1.32
CA GLU A 1030 31.31 7.42 -2.01
C GLU A 1030 30.89 6.07 -2.61
N VAL A 1031 29.87 5.44 -2.03
CA VAL A 1031 29.33 4.14 -2.48
C VAL A 1031 27.87 4.20 -2.89
N GLY A 1032 27.31 5.41 -3.07
CA GLY A 1032 25.94 5.61 -3.52
C GLY A 1032 24.87 5.37 -2.46
N LEU A 1033 25.22 5.41 -1.17
CA LEU A 1033 24.28 5.31 -0.05
C LEU A 1033 23.90 6.73 0.46
N GLU A 1034 22.77 6.85 1.17
CA GLU A 1034 22.24 8.13 1.69
C GLU A 1034 21.28 7.89 2.88
N TYR A 1035 20.96 8.96 3.64
CA TYR A 1035 19.87 8.99 4.62
C TYR A 1035 18.94 10.21 4.46
N ASN A 1036 17.64 10.00 4.66
CA ASN A 1036 16.58 10.98 4.38
C ASN A 1036 16.15 11.83 5.58
N HIS A 1037 17.11 12.33 6.36
CA HIS A 1037 16.87 13.31 7.43
C HIS A 1037 18.06 14.26 7.59
N GLY A 1038 17.92 15.31 8.42
CA GLY A 1038 19.03 16.22 8.76
C GLY A 1038 20.10 15.50 9.60
N THR A 1039 21.34 16.00 9.55
CA THR A 1039 22.46 15.45 10.33
C THR A 1039 22.42 15.82 11.81
N GLY A 1040 21.71 16.90 12.17
CA GLY A 1040 21.45 17.24 13.56
C GLY A 1040 20.60 18.49 13.78
N HIS A 1041 20.21 18.71 15.03
CA HIS A 1041 19.34 19.80 15.47
C HIS A 1041 19.83 20.38 16.79
N GLY A 1042 19.48 21.64 17.09
CA GLY A 1042 19.72 22.19 18.41
C GLY A 1042 18.89 21.48 19.50
N ILE A 1043 19.36 21.54 20.75
CA ILE A 1043 18.71 20.91 21.91
C ILE A 1043 18.52 21.94 23.01
N GLY A 1044 17.32 22.02 23.60
CA GLY A 1044 16.94 23.01 24.63
C GLY A 1044 17.18 22.58 26.08
N ALA A 1045 17.59 23.53 26.93
CA ALA A 1045 17.99 23.25 28.32
C ALA A 1045 16.79 22.94 29.23
N PHE A 1046 16.55 21.66 29.50
CA PHE A 1046 15.32 21.17 30.12
C PHE A 1046 14.10 21.78 29.40
N LEU A 1047 14.12 21.71 28.08
CA LEU A 1047 13.11 22.19 27.12
C LEU A 1047 13.01 21.19 25.96
N ASN A 1048 12.48 21.62 24.82
CA ASN A 1048 12.31 20.81 23.61
C ASN A 1048 13.62 20.14 23.18
N ILE A 1049 13.52 18.88 22.76
CA ILE A 1049 14.64 18.12 22.21
C ILE A 1049 15.09 18.68 20.85
N HIS A 1050 14.13 19.05 20.01
CA HIS A 1050 14.38 19.78 18.78
C HIS A 1050 14.18 21.28 19.03
N GLU A 1051 15.29 22.00 19.15
CA GLU A 1051 15.33 23.43 19.43
C GLU A 1051 16.03 24.20 18.30
N GLY A 1052 15.30 25.08 17.61
CA GLY A 1052 15.87 26.05 16.67
C GLY A 1052 16.50 27.26 17.38
N PRO A 1053 17.10 28.19 16.62
CA PRO A 1053 17.13 28.23 15.15
C PRO A 1053 18.26 27.41 14.50
N GLN A 1054 19.32 27.07 15.24
CA GLN A 1054 20.45 26.34 14.69
C GLN A 1054 20.07 24.90 14.32
N GLY A 1055 20.77 24.33 13.35
CA GLY A 1055 20.69 22.91 13.01
C GLY A 1055 21.60 22.57 11.84
N ILE A 1056 21.87 21.28 11.64
CA ILE A 1056 22.80 20.76 10.65
C ILE A 1056 22.00 19.88 9.69
N GLY A 1057 21.73 20.38 8.49
CA GLY A 1057 20.92 19.67 7.49
C GLY A 1057 21.09 20.27 6.10
N SER A 1058 20.75 19.54 5.05
CA SER A 1058 20.94 19.99 3.65
C SER A 1058 20.09 21.21 3.27
N GLY A 1059 18.99 21.48 3.99
CA GLY A 1059 18.09 22.59 3.73
C GLY A 1059 18.65 23.96 4.13
N ASN A 1060 18.38 24.99 3.32
CA ASN A 1060 18.60 26.38 3.71
C ASN A 1060 17.57 26.78 4.77
N ARG A 1061 18.01 26.96 6.02
CA ARG A 1061 17.17 27.48 7.09
C ARG A 1061 17.11 29.01 7.02
N VAL A 1062 15.91 29.54 6.86
CA VAL A 1062 15.65 30.98 6.89
C VAL A 1062 15.98 31.50 8.30
N GLU A 1063 16.81 32.54 8.38
CA GLU A 1063 17.25 33.17 9.65
C GLU A 1063 18.09 32.29 10.59
N ASP A 1064 18.81 31.29 10.06
CA ASP A 1064 19.88 30.61 10.81
C ASP A 1064 20.96 31.63 11.22
N PRO A 1065 21.21 31.83 12.53
CA PRO A 1065 22.21 32.79 13.02
C PRO A 1065 23.66 32.34 12.78
N GLY A 1066 23.87 31.13 12.28
CA GLY A 1066 25.15 30.45 12.25
C GLY A 1066 25.49 29.84 13.60
N LEU A 1067 26.31 28.78 13.56
CA LEU A 1067 26.81 28.12 14.77
C LEU A 1067 27.71 29.06 15.56
N GLN A 1068 27.44 29.14 16.86
CA GLN A 1068 28.13 30.01 17.82
C GLN A 1068 28.47 29.21 19.08
N GLU A 1069 29.47 29.69 19.81
CA GLU A 1069 29.91 29.07 21.07
C GLU A 1069 28.74 28.80 22.03
N ASN A 1070 28.77 27.65 22.69
CA ASN A 1070 27.75 27.14 23.60
C ASN A 1070 26.39 26.78 22.98
N MET A 1071 26.25 26.81 21.66
CA MET A 1071 25.16 26.07 21.03
C MET A 1071 25.37 24.57 21.26
N ILE A 1072 24.30 23.87 21.62
CA ILE A 1072 24.27 22.42 21.80
C ILE A 1072 23.40 21.84 20.69
N THR A 1073 23.91 20.82 19.99
CA THR A 1073 23.28 20.17 18.84
C THR A 1073 23.49 18.66 18.87
N SER A 1074 22.62 17.89 18.22
CA SER A 1074 22.89 16.49 17.88
C SER A 1074 23.84 16.38 16.67
N ASN A 1075 24.44 15.20 16.53
CA ASN A 1075 25.19 14.70 15.37
C ASN A 1075 24.82 13.24 15.18
N GLU A 1076 23.92 12.97 14.25
CA GLU A 1076 23.11 11.75 14.16
C GLU A 1076 23.01 11.15 12.74
N PRO A 1077 24.10 10.98 11.97
CA PRO A 1077 24.00 10.33 10.66
C PRO A 1077 23.40 8.92 10.75
N GLY A 1078 22.84 8.46 9.64
CA GLY A 1078 22.22 7.14 9.56
C GLY A 1078 22.28 6.49 8.18
N TYR A 1079 21.71 5.30 8.08
CA TYR A 1079 21.46 4.55 6.85
C TYR A 1079 20.27 3.61 7.09
N TYR A 1080 19.32 3.56 6.17
CA TYR A 1080 18.08 2.80 6.35
C TYR A 1080 17.73 2.08 5.05
N ASP A 1081 17.50 0.77 5.14
CA ASP A 1081 17.26 -0.07 3.97
C ASP A 1081 16.10 -1.03 4.24
N GLU A 1082 14.95 -0.74 3.64
CA GLU A 1082 13.74 -1.55 3.79
C GLU A 1082 13.86 -2.92 3.09
N VAL A 1083 14.65 -3.01 2.02
CA VAL A 1083 14.83 -4.24 1.25
C VAL A 1083 15.78 -5.19 1.96
N LEU A 1084 16.84 -4.65 2.57
CA LEU A 1084 17.79 -5.41 3.38
C LEU A 1084 17.36 -5.56 4.84
N GLU A 1085 16.21 -5.00 5.21
CA GLU A 1085 15.55 -5.16 6.51
C GLU A 1085 16.41 -4.71 7.71
N PHE A 1086 17.12 -3.59 7.61
CA PHE A 1086 17.78 -2.98 8.77
C PHE A 1086 17.97 -1.46 8.62
N GLY A 1087 18.20 -0.79 9.74
CA GLY A 1087 18.64 0.59 9.76
C GLY A 1087 19.67 0.84 10.85
N ILE A 1088 20.44 1.91 10.67
CA ILE A 1088 21.56 2.32 11.49
C ILE A 1088 21.42 3.82 11.72
N ARG A 1089 21.53 4.24 12.97
CA ARG A 1089 21.77 5.63 13.35
C ARG A 1089 22.74 5.67 14.50
N LEU A 1090 23.65 6.65 14.48
CA LEU A 1090 24.66 6.86 15.51
C LEU A 1090 24.63 8.31 15.91
N GLU A 1091 24.22 8.58 17.14
CA GLU A 1091 23.97 9.94 17.58
C GLU A 1091 24.66 10.30 18.88
N ASN A 1092 25.27 11.47 18.88
CA ASN A 1092 25.79 12.13 20.08
C ASN A 1092 25.26 13.56 20.16
N VAL A 1093 25.07 14.03 21.40
CA VAL A 1093 24.99 15.46 21.71
C VAL A 1093 26.40 16.03 21.73
N ILE A 1094 26.58 17.16 21.04
CA ILE A 1094 27.83 17.91 20.95
C ILE A 1094 27.62 19.40 21.26
N ARG A 1095 28.64 20.03 21.83
CA ARG A 1095 28.66 21.47 22.10
C ARG A 1095 29.59 22.18 21.11
N VAL A 1096 29.14 23.29 20.53
CA VAL A 1096 30.01 24.19 19.77
C VAL A 1096 30.97 24.91 20.71
N ALA A 1097 32.26 24.74 20.51
CA ALA A 1097 33.32 25.27 21.35
C ALA A 1097 34.38 26.00 20.53
N LYS A 1098 35.02 27.02 21.11
CA LYS A 1098 36.18 27.67 20.50
C LYS A 1098 37.34 26.69 20.34
N VAL A 1099 38.05 26.80 19.22
CA VAL A 1099 39.27 26.04 18.95
C VAL A 1099 40.41 26.98 18.59
N GLU A 1100 41.57 26.76 19.20
CA GLU A 1100 42.79 27.50 18.88
C GLU A 1100 43.53 26.81 17.74
N LEU A 1101 43.75 27.53 16.63
CA LEU A 1101 44.46 27.04 15.46
C LEU A 1101 45.76 27.83 15.24
N ALA A 1102 46.69 27.25 14.47
CA ALA A 1102 47.98 27.89 14.18
C ALA A 1102 47.85 29.24 13.44
N HIS A 1103 46.72 29.46 12.77
CA HIS A 1103 46.43 30.66 11.99
C HIS A 1103 44.98 31.09 12.21
N ASP A 1104 44.73 32.40 12.27
CA ASP A 1104 43.39 32.98 12.26
C ASP A 1104 43.25 33.94 11.07
N PHE A 1105 42.62 33.47 10.00
CA PHE A 1105 42.43 34.25 8.78
C PHE A 1105 41.47 35.41 9.05
N GLN A 1106 41.98 36.64 8.97
CA GLN A 1106 41.22 37.89 9.17
C GLN A 1106 40.56 38.03 10.55
N ASN A 1107 41.11 37.40 11.59
CA ASN A 1107 40.50 37.39 12.94
C ASN A 1107 39.04 36.89 12.91
N SER A 1108 38.77 35.85 12.11
CA SER A 1108 37.42 35.32 11.92
C SER A 1108 36.93 34.56 13.15
N GLY A 1109 37.86 34.07 14.00
CA GLY A 1109 37.54 33.17 15.09
C GLY A 1109 37.18 31.77 14.58
N TRP A 1110 37.58 30.74 15.31
CA TRP A 1110 37.37 29.35 14.91
C TRP A 1110 36.63 28.57 15.99
N LEU A 1111 35.70 27.76 15.52
CA LEU A 1111 34.87 26.87 16.30
C LEU A 1111 35.13 25.42 15.88
N GLY A 1112 34.81 24.51 16.78
CA GLY A 1112 34.70 23.07 16.55
C GLY A 1112 33.67 22.50 17.52
N PHE A 1113 33.68 21.18 17.68
CA PHE A 1113 32.75 20.50 18.57
C PHE A 1113 33.46 19.84 19.75
N GLU A 1114 32.78 19.85 20.90
CA GLU A 1114 33.11 19.07 22.10
C GLU A 1114 32.08 17.95 22.25
N ASP A 1115 32.55 16.70 22.33
CA ASP A 1115 31.70 15.55 22.68
C ASP A 1115 31.12 15.70 24.08
N MET A 1116 29.80 15.48 24.20
CA MET A 1116 29.10 15.53 25.48
C MET A 1116 28.48 14.18 25.84
N THR A 1117 28.10 13.37 24.83
CA THR A 1117 27.62 11.99 25.00
C THR A 1117 28.78 10.99 25.05
N PHE A 1118 28.78 10.09 26.03
CA PHE A 1118 29.84 9.08 26.22
C PHE A 1118 29.26 7.68 26.38
N VAL A 1119 28.76 7.11 25.28
CA VAL A 1119 28.23 5.73 25.22
C VAL A 1119 29.04 4.93 24.22
N PRO A 1120 29.52 3.71 24.55
CA PRO A 1120 30.33 2.91 23.63
C PRO A 1120 29.67 2.68 22.26
N TYR A 1121 30.48 2.65 21.20
CA TYR A 1121 30.05 2.18 19.87
C TYR A 1121 30.22 0.66 19.77
N SER A 1122 29.44 0.00 18.92
CA SER A 1122 29.50 -1.46 18.79
C SER A 1122 30.72 -1.91 18.00
N HIS A 1123 31.76 -2.43 18.68
CA HIS A 1123 32.98 -2.92 18.02
C HIS A 1123 32.71 -4.03 16.99
N LYS A 1124 31.70 -4.87 17.22
CA LYS A 1124 31.28 -5.95 16.31
C LYS A 1124 30.83 -5.42 14.95
N LEU A 1125 30.23 -4.23 14.92
CA LEU A 1125 29.73 -3.59 13.71
C LEU A 1125 30.80 -2.75 12.99
N ILE A 1126 31.96 -2.51 13.61
CA ILE A 1126 33.02 -1.71 12.99
C ILE A 1126 33.88 -2.59 12.07
N ASN A 1127 34.03 -2.17 10.82
CA ASN A 1127 35.03 -2.66 9.89
C ASN A 1127 36.28 -1.76 9.98
N PHE A 1128 37.20 -2.11 10.87
CA PHE A 1128 38.42 -1.32 11.11
C PHE A 1128 39.28 -1.08 9.87
N ALA A 1129 39.15 -1.90 8.82
CA ALA A 1129 39.88 -1.70 7.57
C ALA A 1129 39.38 -0.50 6.74
N LEU A 1130 38.19 0.05 7.04
CA LEU A 1130 37.64 1.26 6.40
C LEU A 1130 37.98 2.55 7.16
N LEU A 1131 38.53 2.43 8.38
CA LEU A 1131 38.91 3.58 9.19
C LEU A 1131 40.35 4.01 8.88
N THR A 1132 40.55 5.31 8.82
CA THR A 1132 41.86 5.96 8.76
C THR A 1132 42.52 5.93 10.15
N GLU A 1133 43.84 6.20 10.20
CA GLU A 1133 44.57 6.28 11.46
C GLU A 1133 44.00 7.38 12.39
N ASP A 1134 43.62 8.53 11.83
CA ASP A 1134 43.01 9.65 12.58
C ASP A 1134 41.64 9.27 13.15
N GLU A 1135 40.81 8.55 12.40
CA GLU A 1135 39.51 8.06 12.88
C GLU A 1135 39.66 7.00 13.98
N ILE A 1136 40.65 6.11 13.86
CA ILE A 1136 40.98 5.14 14.92
C ILE A 1136 41.48 5.87 16.18
N GLN A 1137 42.32 6.89 16.02
CA GLN A 1137 42.81 7.70 17.12
C GLN A 1137 41.66 8.41 17.84
N TYR A 1138 40.78 9.09 17.09
CA TYR A 1138 39.58 9.72 17.65
C TYR A 1138 38.74 8.71 18.43
N LEU A 1139 38.48 7.54 17.85
CA LEU A 1139 37.65 6.51 18.48
C LEU A 1139 38.29 5.95 19.76
N ASN A 1140 39.61 5.80 19.80
CA ASN A 1140 40.35 5.41 21.01
C ASN A 1140 40.30 6.51 22.10
N GLU A 1141 40.41 7.77 21.72
CA GLU A 1141 40.31 8.92 22.63
C GLU A 1141 38.89 9.06 23.21
N TYR A 1142 37.86 8.91 22.37
CA TYR A 1142 36.45 8.88 22.77
C TYR A 1142 36.17 7.76 23.78
N GLN A 1143 36.67 6.56 23.52
CA GLN A 1143 36.53 5.42 24.43
C GLN A 1143 37.29 5.64 25.74
N ALA A 1144 38.49 6.25 25.70
CA ALA A 1144 39.23 6.61 26.91
C ALA A 1144 38.44 7.60 27.78
N LYS A 1145 37.90 8.66 27.19
CA LYS A 1145 37.00 9.60 27.89
C LYS A 1145 35.77 8.89 28.46
N THR A 1146 35.19 7.94 27.72
CA THR A 1146 34.05 7.15 28.20
C THR A 1146 34.41 6.36 29.47
N ARG A 1147 35.57 5.68 29.49
CA ARG A 1147 36.06 4.97 30.68
C ARG A 1147 36.31 5.89 31.85
N ASP A 1148 36.94 7.04 31.60
CA ASP A 1148 37.33 7.96 32.67
C ASP A 1148 36.12 8.69 33.27
N ILE A 1149 35.19 9.16 32.43
CA ILE A 1149 34.06 9.99 32.85
C ILE A 1149 32.89 9.12 33.31
N VAL A 1150 32.38 8.25 32.44
CA VAL A 1150 31.20 7.41 32.76
C VAL A 1150 31.59 6.28 33.69
N GLY A 1151 32.79 5.71 33.53
CA GLY A 1151 33.29 4.71 34.47
C GLY A 1151 33.44 5.23 35.89
N ALA A 1152 33.94 6.45 36.08
CA ALA A 1152 33.97 7.08 37.40
C ALA A 1152 32.56 7.27 37.98
N TYR A 1153 31.59 7.69 37.17
CA TYR A 1153 30.20 7.86 37.61
C TYR A 1153 29.53 6.53 38.00
N LEU A 1154 29.78 5.46 37.23
CA LEU A 1154 29.26 4.11 37.51
C LEU A 1154 29.87 3.50 38.78
N LEU A 1155 31.11 3.84 39.11
CA LEU A 1155 31.81 3.33 40.30
C LEU A 1155 31.52 4.11 41.58
N ASP A 1156 30.99 5.34 41.48
CA ASP A 1156 30.62 6.11 42.66
C ASP A 1156 29.47 5.42 43.42
N PRO A 1157 29.69 4.99 44.68
CA PRO A 1157 28.66 4.31 45.46
C PRO A 1157 27.38 5.14 45.66
N GLN A 1158 27.46 6.47 45.57
CA GLN A 1158 26.30 7.35 45.72
C GLN A 1158 25.30 7.23 44.55
N ASN A 1159 25.77 6.82 43.37
CA ASN A 1159 24.94 6.70 42.17
C ASN A 1159 24.27 5.31 42.05
N ASN A 1160 24.70 4.33 42.86
CA ASN A 1160 24.07 3.01 43.02
C ASN A 1160 23.91 2.16 41.73
N PHE A 1161 24.79 2.31 40.73
CA PHE A 1161 24.75 1.49 39.51
C PHE A 1161 25.29 0.06 39.75
N PRO A 1162 24.79 -0.95 39.01
CA PRO A 1162 25.30 -2.30 39.13
C PRO A 1162 26.73 -2.38 38.56
N ARG A 1163 27.61 -3.13 39.23
CA ARG A 1163 28.99 -3.32 38.79
C ARG A 1163 29.09 -3.90 37.36
N ALA A 1164 28.11 -4.70 36.94
CA ALA A 1164 28.02 -5.25 35.59
C ALA A 1164 27.99 -4.16 34.50
N ALA A 1165 27.38 -3.00 34.75
CA ALA A 1165 27.35 -1.89 33.80
C ALA A 1165 28.75 -1.31 33.56
N TYR A 1166 29.56 -1.18 34.61
CA TYR A 1166 30.96 -0.74 34.51
C TYR A 1166 31.81 -1.77 33.77
N ASP A 1167 31.67 -3.06 34.11
CA ASP A 1167 32.44 -4.12 33.48
C ASP A 1167 32.08 -4.27 31.99
N TRP A 1168 30.80 -4.10 31.63
CA TRP A 1168 30.33 -4.03 30.24
C TRP A 1168 30.92 -2.84 29.49
N MET A 1169 30.88 -1.64 30.08
CA MET A 1169 31.46 -0.44 29.48
C MET A 1169 32.96 -0.61 29.23
N LEU A 1170 33.71 -1.20 30.18
CA LEU A 1170 35.13 -1.50 29.98
C LEU A 1170 35.38 -2.46 28.81
N LYS A 1171 34.56 -3.51 28.67
CA LYS A 1171 34.65 -4.47 27.57
C LYS A 1171 34.45 -3.79 26.21
N GLU A 1172 33.44 -2.94 26.08
CA GLU A 1172 33.09 -2.26 24.83
C GLU A 1172 33.96 -1.03 24.54
N THR A 1173 34.86 -0.66 25.44
CA THR A 1173 35.78 0.47 25.28
C THR A 1173 37.24 0.05 25.17
N ASN A 1174 37.55 -1.21 24.88
CA ASN A 1174 38.95 -1.65 24.76
C ASN A 1174 39.70 -0.91 23.64
N PRO A 1175 40.99 -0.52 23.83
CA PRO A 1175 41.76 0.14 22.78
C PRO A 1175 41.85 -0.70 21.50
N ILE A 1176 41.63 -0.05 20.36
CA ILE A 1176 41.77 -0.65 19.03
C ILE A 1176 43.25 -0.62 18.65
N GLY A 1177 43.83 -1.78 18.35
CA GLY A 1177 45.23 -1.92 17.89
C GLY A 1177 46.20 -2.61 18.85
N GLU A 1178 45.79 -2.92 20.09
CA GLU A 1178 46.56 -3.81 20.97
C GLU A 1178 46.14 -5.27 20.72
N THR A 1179 47.04 -6.08 20.15
CA THR A 1179 46.86 -7.53 20.03
C THR A 1179 46.68 -8.15 21.42
N THR A 1180 45.47 -8.60 21.74
CA THR A 1180 45.23 -9.45 22.91
C THR A 1180 45.93 -10.79 22.72
N THR A 1181 47.00 -11.00 23.48
CA THR A 1181 47.69 -12.29 23.59
C THR A 1181 46.74 -13.32 24.20
N ALA A 1182 46.36 -14.34 23.43
CA ALA A 1182 45.73 -15.55 23.95
C ALA A 1182 46.70 -16.34 24.85
N PRO A 1183 46.23 -17.11 25.86
CA PRO A 1183 47.10 -17.88 26.75
C PRO A 1183 47.78 -19.04 26.00
N PRO A 1184 48.97 -19.50 26.43
CA PRO A 1184 49.78 -20.44 25.67
C PRO A 1184 49.23 -21.86 25.77
N THR A 1185 48.84 -22.45 24.64
CA THR A 1185 48.83 -23.90 24.47
C THR A 1185 50.11 -24.33 23.77
N SER A 1186 50.73 -25.36 24.34
CA SER A 1186 52.07 -25.88 24.05
C SER A 1186 52.18 -26.61 22.70
N PRO A 1187 53.41 -26.80 22.18
CA PRO A 1187 53.66 -27.09 20.77
C PRO A 1187 53.97 -28.57 20.48
N THR A 1188 53.55 -29.05 19.31
CA THR A 1188 54.15 -30.18 18.57
C THR A 1188 54.08 -29.85 17.07
N SER A 1189 55.14 -29.29 16.49
CA SER A 1189 56.32 -29.95 15.88
C SER A 1189 56.17 -30.19 14.37
N GLU A 1190 56.94 -29.41 13.60
CA GLU A 1190 57.68 -29.77 12.37
C GLU A 1190 56.89 -30.29 11.14
N SER A 1191 57.24 -30.02 9.88
CA SER A 1191 58.21 -29.15 9.21
C SER A 1191 57.89 -29.22 7.71
N THR A 1192 58.47 -28.29 6.94
CA THR A 1192 58.92 -28.37 5.53
C THR A 1192 58.43 -27.20 4.67
N SER A 1193 59.37 -26.29 4.40
CA SER A 1193 59.44 -25.48 3.18
C SER A 1193 60.14 -26.32 2.07
N PRO A 1194 60.41 -25.84 0.84
CA PRO A 1194 60.17 -24.51 0.26
C PRO A 1194 59.65 -24.52 -1.19
N ARG A 1195 59.23 -23.36 -1.75
CA ARG A 1195 59.76 -22.77 -3.00
C ARG A 1195 58.86 -21.67 -3.62
N SER A 1196 59.54 -20.58 -4.03
CA SER A 1196 59.35 -19.70 -5.22
C SER A 1196 57.96 -19.59 -5.85
N GLY A 1197 57.39 -18.42 -6.12
CA GLY A 1197 58.00 -17.24 -6.75
C GLY A 1197 57.43 -17.08 -8.18
N ALA A 1198 57.00 -15.85 -8.50
CA ALA A 1198 56.49 -15.36 -9.80
C ALA A 1198 55.10 -15.88 -10.24
N ALA A 1199 54.27 -15.18 -10.99
CA ALA A 1199 54.14 -13.80 -11.45
C ALA A 1199 52.74 -13.70 -12.11
N ASN A 1200 52.24 -12.46 -12.24
CA ASN A 1200 51.10 -12.05 -13.06
C ASN A 1200 51.03 -12.78 -14.43
N PRO A 1201 49.84 -13.17 -14.93
CA PRO A 1201 49.28 -12.34 -16.01
C PRO A 1201 47.73 -12.31 -16.10
N TYR A 1202 47.22 -11.11 -16.39
CA TYR A 1202 46.02 -10.93 -17.20
C TYR A 1202 46.18 -11.62 -18.56
N ARG A 1203 45.31 -12.58 -18.86
CA ARG A 1203 44.99 -13.02 -20.23
C ARG A 1203 43.51 -13.43 -20.29
N PHE A 1204 42.73 -12.65 -21.04
CA PHE A 1204 41.38 -13.00 -21.50
C PHE A 1204 41.48 -14.16 -22.50
N ASP A 1205 40.73 -15.24 -22.28
CA ASP A 1205 40.62 -16.36 -23.21
C ASP A 1205 39.26 -16.31 -23.93
N VAL A 1206 39.32 -16.08 -25.24
CA VAL A 1206 38.18 -15.91 -26.17
C VAL A 1206 37.63 -17.27 -26.63
N ASN A 1207 38.16 -18.40 -26.15
CA ASN A 1207 37.76 -19.74 -26.60
C ASN A 1207 36.61 -20.41 -25.82
N LEU A 1208 36.13 -19.84 -24.72
CA LEU A 1208 35.00 -20.42 -23.98
C LEU A 1208 33.63 -20.16 -24.65
N TYR A 1209 33.54 -19.13 -25.50
CA TYR A 1209 32.31 -18.73 -26.19
C TYR A 1209 32.04 -19.53 -27.48
N LEU A 1210 33.08 -20.07 -28.12
CA LEU A 1210 32.96 -20.87 -29.35
C LEU A 1210 32.61 -22.36 -29.09
N THR A 1211 32.87 -22.85 -27.88
CA THR A 1211 32.57 -24.24 -27.50
C THR A 1211 31.09 -24.45 -27.13
N LEU A 1212 30.41 -23.40 -26.68
CA LEU A 1212 28.97 -23.43 -26.36
C LEU A 1212 28.05 -23.32 -27.60
N ILE A 1213 28.52 -22.73 -28.69
CA ILE A 1213 27.75 -22.59 -29.94
C ILE A 1213 27.78 -23.90 -30.77
N CYS A 1214 28.85 -24.70 -30.69
CA CYS A 1214 28.91 -25.99 -31.39
C CYS A 1214 28.08 -27.10 -30.71
N LEU A 1215 27.75 -26.97 -29.41
CA LEU A 1215 26.94 -27.98 -28.70
C LEU A 1215 25.42 -27.85 -28.96
N MET A 1216 24.95 -26.67 -29.39
CA MET A 1216 23.53 -26.42 -29.69
C MET A 1216 23.10 -26.77 -31.12
N VAL A 1217 24.04 -27.04 -32.03
CA VAL A 1217 23.72 -27.45 -33.43
C VAL A 1217 23.76 -28.99 -33.60
N LEU A 1218 24.23 -29.74 -32.61
CA LEU A 1218 24.26 -31.22 -32.61
C LEU A 1218 23.12 -31.88 -31.81
N LEU A 1219 22.19 -31.08 -31.27
CA LEU A 1219 21.01 -31.54 -30.51
C LEU A 1219 19.69 -30.98 -31.09
N GLN A 1220 19.63 -30.80 -32.42
CA GLN A 1220 18.40 -30.60 -33.19
C GLN A 1220 18.14 -31.79 -34.13
#